data_AF-A2EJG3-F1
#
_entry.id   AF-A2EJG3-F1
#
_cell.length_a   1.000
_cell.length_b   1.000
_cell.length_c   1.000
_cell.angle_alpha   90.00
_cell.angle_beta   90.00
_cell.angle_gamma   90.00
#
_symmetry.space_group_name_H-M   'P 1'
#
loop_
_entity.id
_entity.type
_entity.pdbx_description
1 polymer ?
#
loop_
_entity_poly.entity_id
_entity_poly.type
_entity_poly.pdbx_seq_one_letter_code
_entity_poly.pdbx_strand_id
1 'polypeptide(L)'
;MEDLSSSSYNTEKEDLVIPDQDKSITVQDLTYKNERLQEMNSQLQSSLETVKNQLKEALTYKNSISSMGQQIQSLQEKVTETTEQNKKLTKQLQLLSNQKEENEKALKEEITKAKNQYNEAVSSNQKLNDKNLRLRKERDDIVAELGKKQELAEAVGIELQKLMKKKKRICDKLSAANTANQQLKVSITDNERRIQNISAENKLLKQEIDDLKLQVGTQQAIQGGNSNAIGRLNDDLKVKMESISVLEDTIKSQLSEIEQLTEQRDTLVQLLQKSHCVLCKTETTTFSMKSELDSLKARQQQVQSKNFKMFPEPSFSLSGLNIPFEGALGNETQKIVKYEHYQPQQRIQLILNESQKRIAQLESTVSELQEEKAKFETISTESEKKAEMNLEFLNAIIKELKNLASNETQLSRTSGIKEDRSFISFVAQKCSEVDPLIKEIAASNSKYIPSYFFFADDQEQRIATLQRLLSPNEETMSLFMTQFLLNIQLRRQLNKATIAAEQAHEFQPIIESLGVQKADEIPLLIDDYKEQIEKLSTARTQLRKSLKQSQAALLQQNKADNTCQVALEKLQLQVDTLSNEREILEVKVNVMENDIRAKDTEIKSLNKQLTDALARCNGEKETELEMDIQNKQNQIKSLNEQISQLQNQLEGAAAIQQRALKKQENAHRKMLEELSLQLTQVAEENERKFQKSKKIIKALKTNHQLEMEKCKSNYEASKAMLEQSNAQLANKAKEATENTQKLIQNLADSEKEIQKLSSENAKLCATQKALEVQLAAAKDKAVKEKQNSQNQIAAQALVIESKIQERANQIKQEFNEQKKNLVDSVLRTIGQVYSINHNVFDEQNLDQLLIQAQKDLEKFKMFQSSTPTCCLTDH
;
A
#
# COMPACT_ATOMS: atom_id res chain seq x y z
N MET A 1 33.85 -134.35 -8.56
CA MET A 1 32.68 -134.57 -7.69
C MET A 1 31.73 -135.49 -8.46
N GLU A 2 32.09 -136.76 -8.73
CA GLU A 2 32.53 -137.87 -7.82
C GLU A 2 31.33 -138.49 -7.07
N ASP A 3 31.12 -139.82 -7.04
CA ASP A 3 31.69 -140.89 -7.90
C ASP A 3 30.92 -142.25 -7.80
N LEU A 4 31.38 -143.28 -8.54
CA LEU A 4 31.07 -144.74 -8.48
C LEU A 4 29.76 -145.24 -9.18
N SER A 5 29.65 -146.33 -9.99
CA SER A 5 30.46 -147.50 -10.46
C SER A 5 30.35 -148.83 -9.65
N SER A 6 30.32 -150.07 -10.20
CA SER A 6 30.02 -150.61 -11.57
C SER A 6 30.15 -152.17 -11.64
N SER A 7 29.49 -152.86 -12.61
CA SER A 7 29.82 -154.24 -13.15
C SER A 7 29.65 -155.47 -12.20
N SER A 8 29.78 -156.77 -12.56
CA SER A 8 29.37 -157.62 -13.73
C SER A 8 29.67 -159.16 -13.49
N TYR A 9 29.16 -160.07 -14.35
CA TYR A 9 29.65 -161.44 -14.74
C TYR A 9 29.50 -162.77 -13.91
N ASN A 10 28.79 -163.76 -14.52
CA ASN A 10 29.11 -165.18 -14.93
C ASN A 10 29.45 -166.43 -14.02
N THR A 11 28.75 -167.56 -14.36
CA THR A 11 29.13 -169.01 -14.60
C THR A 11 29.47 -170.10 -13.53
N GLU A 12 28.83 -171.30 -13.70
CA GLU A 12 29.30 -172.73 -13.52
C GLU A 12 29.58 -173.33 -12.08
N LYS A 13 29.52 -174.65 -11.72
CA LYS A 13 29.11 -175.98 -12.30
C LYS A 13 29.01 -177.13 -11.20
N GLU A 14 28.25 -178.23 -11.46
CA GLU A 14 28.32 -179.66 -10.91
C GLU A 14 28.33 -179.96 -9.35
N ASP A 15 28.12 -181.16 -8.75
CA ASP A 15 28.13 -182.62 -9.15
C ASP A 15 27.25 -183.62 -8.24
N LEU A 16 27.43 -184.97 -8.30
CA LEU A 16 26.59 -186.15 -7.86
C LEU A 16 26.92 -186.95 -6.54
N VAL A 17 26.13 -188.00 -6.13
CA VAL A 17 26.50 -189.34 -5.46
C VAL A 17 25.30 -190.27 -4.94
N ILE A 18 25.53 -191.59 -4.64
CA ILE A 18 24.59 -192.71 -4.20
C ILE A 18 25.20 -193.64 -3.08
N PRO A 19 24.51 -194.64 -2.40
CA PRO A 19 24.84 -196.12 -2.55
C PRO A 19 23.81 -197.28 -2.12
N ASP A 20 24.16 -198.56 -2.46
CA ASP A 20 23.77 -200.03 -2.23
C ASP A 20 22.92 -200.56 -0.98
N GLN A 21 22.47 -201.84 -0.75
CA GLN A 21 22.44 -203.26 -1.33
C GLN A 21 21.17 -204.07 -0.78
N ASP A 22 20.86 -205.41 -0.66
CA ASP A 22 21.35 -206.84 -0.80
C ASP A 22 20.09 -207.85 -0.73
N LYS A 23 19.91 -209.21 -0.62
CA LYS A 23 20.45 -210.65 -0.84
C LYS A 23 19.20 -211.65 -0.65
N SER A 24 19.04 -213.01 -0.57
CA SER A 24 19.61 -214.41 -0.73
C SER A 24 18.42 -215.47 -0.52
N ILE A 25 18.33 -216.84 -0.59
CA ILE A 25 19.04 -218.10 -1.03
C ILE A 25 18.02 -219.33 -1.24
N THR A 26 18.32 -220.66 -1.18
CA THR A 26 17.68 -221.76 -2.03
C THR A 26 17.44 -223.25 -1.55
N VAL A 27 16.36 -223.94 -2.06
CA VAL A 27 16.20 -225.32 -2.71
C VAL A 27 16.12 -226.72 -1.98
N GLN A 28 15.39 -227.69 -2.62
CA GLN A 28 15.21 -229.19 -2.46
C GLN A 28 14.10 -229.74 -1.49
N ASP A 29 13.52 -230.98 -1.55
CA ASP A 29 13.72 -232.25 -2.34
C ASP A 29 12.38 -233.06 -2.64
N LEU A 30 12.37 -234.41 -2.90
CA LEU A 30 11.25 -235.14 -3.57
C LEU A 30 10.79 -236.58 -3.11
N THR A 31 11.14 -237.14 -1.95
CA THR A 31 10.54 -238.40 -1.41
C THR A 31 10.20 -238.25 0.10
N TYR A 32 9.01 -238.59 0.61
CA TYR A 32 8.48 -239.97 0.66
C TYR A 32 6.97 -240.15 0.34
N LYS A 33 6.39 -239.18 -0.37
CA LYS A 33 5.54 -239.38 -1.56
C LYS A 33 4.35 -240.40 -1.58
N ASN A 34 3.84 -240.96 -0.48
CA ASN A 34 2.65 -241.85 -0.54
C ASN A 34 1.48 -241.48 0.40
N GLU A 35 1.73 -240.81 1.54
CA GLU A 35 0.68 -240.01 2.21
C GLU A 35 0.24 -238.83 1.30
N ARG A 36 1.19 -238.38 0.47
CA ARG A 36 1.08 -237.46 -0.67
C ARG A 36 0.13 -237.94 -1.80
N LEU A 37 -0.68 -238.98 -1.61
CA LEU A 37 -1.84 -239.29 -2.49
C LEU A 37 -3.19 -238.86 -1.88
N GLN A 38 -3.35 -238.82 -0.56
CA GLN A 38 -4.56 -238.25 0.06
C GLN A 38 -4.51 -236.72 0.02
N GLU A 39 -3.36 -236.14 0.34
CA GLU A 39 -3.16 -234.68 0.30
C GLU A 39 -3.29 -234.09 -1.13
N MET A 40 -2.88 -234.87 -2.15
CA MET A 40 -2.98 -234.46 -3.56
C MET A 40 -4.43 -234.23 -4.02
N ASN A 41 -5.38 -234.95 -3.43
CA ASN A 41 -6.79 -234.87 -3.83
C ASN A 41 -7.44 -233.58 -3.32
N SER A 42 -7.11 -233.14 -2.10
CA SER A 42 -7.49 -231.83 -1.58
C SER A 42 -6.80 -230.67 -2.31
N GLN A 43 -5.51 -230.82 -2.65
CA GLN A 43 -4.78 -229.78 -3.39
C GLN A 43 -5.28 -229.61 -4.84
N LEU A 44 -5.70 -230.69 -5.51
CA LEU A 44 -6.29 -230.60 -6.87
C LEU A 44 -7.61 -229.81 -6.90
N GLN A 45 -8.45 -229.93 -5.86
CA GLN A 45 -9.68 -229.12 -5.76
C GLN A 45 -9.36 -227.62 -5.55
N SER A 46 -8.33 -227.29 -4.76
CA SER A 46 -7.87 -225.90 -4.58
C SER A 46 -7.24 -225.31 -5.86
N SER A 47 -6.53 -226.13 -6.64
CA SER A 47 -5.89 -225.71 -7.89
C SER A 47 -6.93 -225.31 -8.96
N LEU A 48 -8.00 -226.10 -9.09
CA LEU A 48 -9.04 -225.89 -10.10
C LEU A 48 -9.78 -224.56 -9.93
N GLU A 49 -10.09 -224.17 -8.69
CA GLU A 49 -10.77 -222.90 -8.40
C GLU A 49 -9.83 -221.68 -8.59
N THR A 50 -8.50 -221.90 -8.45
CA THR A 50 -7.48 -220.85 -8.62
C THR A 50 -7.27 -220.49 -10.10
N VAL A 51 -7.10 -221.50 -10.98
CA VAL A 51 -6.93 -221.29 -12.43
C VAL A 51 -8.16 -220.63 -13.06
N LYS A 52 -9.35 -220.98 -12.57
CA LYS A 52 -10.65 -220.43 -12.98
C LYS A 52 -10.79 -218.92 -12.70
N ASN A 53 -10.14 -218.40 -11.65
CA ASN A 53 -10.07 -216.96 -11.39
C ASN A 53 -9.03 -216.25 -12.27
N GLN A 54 -7.84 -216.84 -12.47
CA GLN A 54 -6.79 -216.26 -13.32
C GLN A 54 -7.22 -216.10 -14.79
N LEU A 55 -8.01 -217.04 -15.33
CA LEU A 55 -8.58 -216.92 -16.68
C LEU A 55 -9.59 -215.75 -16.80
N LYS A 56 -10.19 -215.31 -15.68
CA LYS A 56 -11.18 -214.23 -15.64
C LYS A 56 -10.53 -212.84 -15.71
N GLU A 57 -9.33 -212.69 -15.14
CA GLU A 57 -8.53 -211.46 -15.19
C GLU A 57 -7.79 -211.29 -16.52
N ALA A 58 -7.42 -212.39 -17.19
CA ALA A 58 -6.84 -212.35 -18.53
C ALA A 58 -7.79 -211.73 -19.58
N LEU A 59 -9.11 -211.85 -19.39
CA LEU A 59 -10.12 -211.31 -20.31
C LEU A 59 -10.37 -209.80 -20.16
N THR A 60 -10.16 -209.21 -18.98
CA THR A 60 -10.39 -207.76 -18.78
C THR A 60 -9.28 -206.90 -19.37
N TYR A 61 -8.02 -207.37 -19.35
CA TYR A 61 -6.88 -206.62 -19.87
C TYR A 61 -6.96 -206.29 -21.38
N LYS A 62 -7.57 -207.19 -22.18
CA LYS A 62 -7.61 -207.03 -23.65
C LYS A 62 -8.38 -205.79 -24.12
N ASN A 63 -9.38 -205.33 -23.36
CA ASN A 63 -10.21 -204.19 -23.74
C ASN A 63 -9.57 -202.83 -23.42
N SER A 64 -8.54 -202.76 -22.56
CA SER A 64 -7.94 -201.49 -22.11
C SER A 64 -6.99 -200.85 -23.12
N ILE A 65 -6.48 -201.59 -24.10
CA ILE A 65 -5.40 -201.12 -24.98
C ILE A 65 -5.92 -200.25 -26.14
N SER A 66 -7.21 -200.35 -26.49
CA SER A 66 -7.79 -199.60 -27.63
C SER A 66 -8.02 -198.11 -27.34
N SER A 67 -8.34 -197.74 -26.09
CA SER A 67 -8.75 -196.37 -25.76
C SER A 67 -7.59 -195.36 -25.64
N MET A 68 -6.40 -195.81 -25.23
CA MET A 68 -5.24 -194.91 -25.06
C MET A 68 -4.73 -194.34 -26.38
N GLY A 69 -4.84 -195.08 -27.49
CA GLY A 69 -4.35 -194.64 -28.80
C GLY A 69 -5.03 -193.36 -29.30
N GLN A 70 -6.32 -193.18 -29.01
CA GLN A 70 -7.08 -192.00 -29.46
C GLN A 70 -6.77 -190.73 -28.66
N GLN A 71 -6.37 -190.84 -27.39
CA GLN A 71 -6.08 -189.66 -26.57
C GLN A 71 -4.77 -188.96 -26.99
N ILE A 72 -3.73 -189.73 -27.33
CA ILE A 72 -2.41 -189.18 -27.72
C ILE A 72 -2.52 -188.27 -28.94
N GLN A 73 -3.33 -188.62 -29.93
CA GLN A 73 -3.45 -187.87 -31.19
C GLN A 73 -4.06 -186.47 -30.97
N SER A 74 -5.11 -186.36 -30.15
CA SER A 74 -5.80 -185.08 -29.88
C SER A 74 -4.95 -184.04 -29.10
N LEU A 75 -3.91 -184.48 -28.40
CA LEU A 75 -3.02 -183.59 -27.65
C LEU A 75 -1.97 -182.91 -28.54
N GLN A 76 -1.62 -183.50 -29.69
CA GLN A 76 -0.61 -182.94 -30.59
C GLN A 76 -1.13 -181.68 -31.32
N GLU A 77 -2.39 -181.70 -31.79
CA GLU A 77 -2.98 -180.58 -32.55
C GLU A 77 -3.08 -179.28 -31.74
N LYS A 78 -3.40 -179.37 -30.44
CA LYS A 78 -3.50 -178.20 -29.54
C LYS A 78 -2.16 -177.48 -29.31
N VAL A 79 -1.04 -178.19 -29.37
CA VAL A 79 0.30 -177.59 -29.18
C VAL A 79 0.66 -176.70 -30.38
N THR A 80 0.33 -177.14 -31.60
CA THR A 80 0.55 -176.37 -32.83
C THR A 80 -0.29 -175.09 -32.90
N GLU A 81 -1.56 -175.13 -32.51
CA GLU A 81 -2.44 -173.94 -32.55
C GLU A 81 -1.98 -172.86 -31.56
N THR A 82 -1.56 -173.28 -30.35
CA THR A 82 -1.08 -172.38 -29.29
C THR A 82 0.21 -171.65 -29.67
N THR A 83 1.09 -172.30 -30.44
CA THR A 83 2.36 -171.67 -30.86
C THR A 83 2.19 -170.60 -31.94
N GLU A 84 1.09 -170.63 -32.71
CA GLU A 84 0.84 -169.61 -33.74
C GLU A 84 0.22 -168.32 -33.17
N GLN A 85 -0.64 -168.42 -32.15
CA GLN A 85 -1.20 -167.24 -31.48
C GLN A 85 -0.12 -166.35 -30.82
N ASN A 86 0.86 -166.97 -30.14
CA ASN A 86 1.97 -166.23 -29.52
C ASN A 86 2.73 -165.35 -30.52
N LYS A 87 3.00 -165.85 -31.74
CA LYS A 87 3.70 -165.09 -32.80
C LYS A 87 2.93 -163.84 -33.26
N LYS A 88 1.60 -163.81 -33.13
CA LYS A 88 0.76 -162.64 -33.47
C LYS A 88 0.86 -161.57 -32.37
N LEU A 89 0.78 -161.98 -31.10
CA LEU A 89 0.86 -161.07 -29.94
C LEU A 89 2.21 -160.34 -29.86
N THR A 90 3.34 -161.02 -30.09
CA THR A 90 4.66 -160.38 -30.03
C THR A 90 4.80 -159.21 -31.02
N LYS A 91 4.22 -159.33 -32.22
CA LYS A 91 4.25 -158.26 -33.24
C LYS A 91 3.41 -157.04 -32.86
N GLN A 92 2.27 -157.23 -32.18
CA GLN A 92 1.43 -156.11 -31.74
C GLN A 92 2.11 -155.28 -30.63
N LEU A 93 2.74 -155.96 -29.66
CA LEU A 93 3.50 -155.28 -28.60
C LEU A 93 4.65 -154.42 -29.15
N GLN A 94 5.38 -154.94 -30.14
CA GLN A 94 6.50 -154.21 -30.74
C GLN A 94 6.05 -152.95 -31.49
N LEU A 95 4.88 -152.97 -32.14
CA LEU A 95 4.33 -151.82 -32.86
C LEU A 95 3.82 -150.73 -31.91
N LEU A 96 3.16 -151.12 -30.81
CA LEU A 96 2.72 -150.18 -29.76
C LEU A 96 3.90 -149.52 -29.02
N SER A 97 5.01 -150.23 -28.84
CA SER A 97 6.21 -149.66 -28.21
C SER A 97 6.79 -148.50 -29.01
N ASN A 98 6.89 -148.64 -30.34
CA ASN A 98 7.43 -147.59 -31.21
C ASN A 98 6.53 -146.34 -31.22
N GLN A 99 5.20 -146.53 -31.30
CA GLN A 99 4.23 -145.43 -31.26
C GLN A 99 4.31 -144.62 -29.95
N LYS A 100 4.68 -145.25 -28.82
CA LYS A 100 4.90 -144.54 -27.55
C LYS A 100 6.10 -143.60 -27.61
N GLU A 101 7.22 -144.01 -28.21
CA GLU A 101 8.43 -143.18 -28.29
C GLU A 101 8.27 -141.98 -29.24
N GLU A 102 7.55 -142.15 -30.35
CA GLU A 102 7.24 -141.06 -31.27
C GLU A 102 6.34 -139.99 -30.61
N ASN A 103 5.29 -140.41 -29.91
CA ASN A 103 4.41 -139.51 -29.15
C ASN A 103 5.15 -138.79 -28.02
N GLU A 104 6.05 -139.47 -27.30
CA GLU A 104 6.88 -138.84 -26.26
C GLU A 104 7.88 -137.81 -26.79
N LYS A 105 8.30 -137.88 -28.06
CA LYS A 105 9.10 -136.83 -28.71
C LYS A 105 8.23 -135.63 -29.09
N ALA A 106 7.12 -135.87 -29.77
CA ALA A 106 6.20 -134.81 -30.21
C ALA A 106 5.78 -133.89 -29.05
N LEU A 107 5.35 -134.47 -27.93
CA LEU A 107 4.91 -133.72 -26.75
C LEU A 107 6.01 -132.84 -26.14
N LYS A 108 7.28 -133.28 -26.19
CA LYS A 108 8.44 -132.53 -25.66
C LYS A 108 8.79 -131.33 -26.54
N GLU A 109 8.65 -131.45 -27.87
CA GLU A 109 8.79 -130.33 -28.79
C GLU A 109 7.66 -129.30 -28.63
N GLU A 110 6.43 -129.77 -28.45
CA GLU A 110 5.23 -128.95 -28.28
C GLU A 110 5.31 -128.10 -26.99
N ILE A 111 5.66 -128.72 -25.85
CA ILE A 111 5.93 -128.04 -24.58
C ILE A 111 7.03 -126.98 -24.74
N THR A 112 8.06 -127.26 -25.54
CA THR A 112 9.16 -126.32 -25.79
C THR A 112 8.71 -125.10 -26.61
N LYS A 113 7.90 -125.32 -27.65
CA LYS A 113 7.30 -124.24 -28.46
C LYS A 113 6.39 -123.34 -27.62
N ALA A 114 5.47 -123.93 -26.85
CA ALA A 114 4.55 -123.19 -25.99
C ALA A 114 5.27 -122.35 -24.92
N LYS A 115 6.35 -122.89 -24.33
CA LYS A 115 7.16 -122.17 -23.33
C LYS A 115 7.90 -120.96 -23.90
N ASN A 116 8.36 -121.04 -25.15
CA ASN A 116 8.99 -119.91 -25.83
C ASN A 116 7.99 -118.80 -26.15
N GLN A 117 6.83 -119.15 -26.73
CA GLN A 117 5.75 -118.19 -27.01
C GLN A 117 5.26 -117.46 -25.74
N TYR A 118 5.15 -118.16 -24.61
CA TYR A 118 4.82 -117.55 -23.32
C TYR A 118 5.85 -116.48 -22.90
N ASN A 119 7.15 -116.79 -22.99
CA ASN A 119 8.22 -115.86 -22.63
C ASN A 119 8.24 -114.62 -23.53
N GLU A 120 7.98 -114.79 -24.84
CA GLU A 120 7.86 -113.68 -25.80
C GLU A 120 6.65 -112.78 -25.47
N ALA A 121 5.50 -113.36 -25.15
CA ALA A 121 4.30 -112.63 -24.75
C ALA A 121 4.51 -111.84 -23.43
N VAL A 122 5.23 -112.41 -22.46
CA VAL A 122 5.60 -111.71 -21.21
C VAL A 122 6.55 -110.53 -21.50
N SER A 123 7.59 -110.73 -22.31
CA SER A 123 8.53 -109.65 -22.68
C SER A 123 7.84 -108.52 -23.47
N SER A 124 6.88 -108.87 -24.34
CA SER A 124 6.07 -107.90 -25.08
C SER A 124 5.19 -107.06 -24.15
N ASN A 125 4.50 -107.69 -23.21
CA ASN A 125 3.68 -106.99 -22.21
C ASN A 125 4.51 -106.07 -21.29
N GLN A 126 5.71 -106.48 -20.87
CA GLN A 126 6.62 -105.61 -20.11
C GLN A 126 6.98 -104.35 -20.90
N LYS A 127 7.39 -104.48 -22.17
CA LYS A 127 7.72 -103.35 -23.05
C LYS A 127 6.53 -102.39 -23.26
N LEU A 128 5.30 -102.93 -23.36
CA LEU A 128 4.08 -102.13 -23.47
C LEU A 128 3.70 -101.42 -22.16
N ASN A 129 3.97 -102.04 -21.00
CA ASN A 129 3.76 -101.42 -19.70
C ASN A 129 4.75 -100.28 -19.45
N ASP A 130 6.04 -100.50 -19.75
CA ASP A 130 7.08 -99.46 -19.66
C ASP A 130 6.78 -98.26 -20.57
N LYS A 131 6.27 -98.51 -21.79
CA LYS A 131 5.80 -97.44 -22.70
C LYS A 131 4.63 -96.66 -22.12
N ASN A 132 3.65 -97.35 -21.51
CA ASN A 132 2.52 -96.69 -20.84
C ASN A 132 2.95 -95.85 -19.64
N LEU A 133 3.93 -96.30 -18.85
CA LEU A 133 4.48 -95.54 -17.72
C LEU A 133 5.17 -94.24 -18.18
N ARG A 134 5.92 -94.28 -19.29
CA ARG A 134 6.52 -93.08 -19.90
C ARG A 134 5.45 -92.09 -20.39
N LEU A 135 4.49 -92.56 -21.17
CA LEU A 135 3.40 -91.72 -21.70
C LEU A 135 2.54 -91.08 -20.60
N ARG A 136 2.31 -91.78 -19.48
CA ARG A 136 1.64 -91.19 -18.29
C ARG A 136 2.46 -90.06 -17.69
N LYS A 137 3.77 -90.24 -17.54
CA LYS A 137 4.65 -89.20 -17.00
C LYS A 137 4.71 -87.97 -17.93
N GLU A 138 4.89 -88.20 -19.24
CA GLU A 138 4.90 -87.13 -20.25
C GLU A 138 3.60 -86.31 -20.24
N ARG A 139 2.44 -86.98 -20.11
CA ARG A 139 1.14 -86.30 -19.91
C ARG A 139 1.13 -85.43 -18.65
N ASP A 140 1.61 -85.96 -17.53
CA ASP A 140 1.55 -85.26 -16.24
C ASP A 140 2.52 -84.06 -16.19
N ASP A 141 3.69 -84.20 -16.81
CA ASP A 141 4.65 -83.11 -17.03
C ASP A 141 4.04 -82.00 -17.93
N ILE A 142 3.33 -82.36 -19.01
CA ILE A 142 2.61 -81.41 -19.89
C ILE A 142 1.49 -80.67 -19.15
N VAL A 143 0.68 -81.38 -18.34
CA VAL A 143 -0.39 -80.76 -17.54
C VAL A 143 0.18 -79.76 -16.52
N ALA A 144 1.31 -80.09 -15.90
CA ALA A 144 2.00 -79.18 -14.98
C ALA A 144 2.60 -77.94 -15.68
N GLU A 145 3.05 -78.06 -16.94
CA GLU A 145 3.51 -76.91 -17.73
C GLU A 145 2.34 -76.01 -18.18
N LEU A 146 1.21 -76.61 -18.57
CA LEU A 146 0.01 -75.88 -19.00
C LEU A 146 -0.58 -75.05 -17.85
N GLY A 147 -0.63 -75.62 -16.63
CA GLY A 147 -1.02 -74.88 -15.43
C GLY A 147 -0.16 -73.63 -15.18
N LYS A 148 1.17 -73.77 -15.22
CA LYS A 148 2.11 -72.64 -15.06
C LYS A 148 1.92 -71.55 -16.13
N LYS A 149 1.65 -71.96 -17.38
CA LYS A 149 1.35 -71.01 -18.48
C LYS A 149 0.04 -70.27 -18.26
N GLN A 150 -0.96 -70.89 -17.64
CA GLN A 150 -2.22 -70.24 -17.31
C GLN A 150 -2.08 -69.26 -16.13
N GLU A 151 -1.35 -69.61 -15.08
CA GLU A 151 -1.00 -68.68 -13.99
C GLU A 151 -0.27 -67.43 -14.51
N LEU A 152 0.68 -67.60 -15.44
CA LEU A 152 1.37 -66.49 -16.10
C LEU A 152 0.44 -65.63 -16.94
N ALA A 153 -0.51 -66.23 -17.68
CA ALA A 153 -1.50 -65.49 -18.46
C ALA A 153 -2.43 -64.63 -17.58
N GLU A 154 -2.87 -65.16 -16.44
CA GLU A 154 -3.68 -64.42 -15.47
C GLU A 154 -2.89 -63.26 -14.84
N ALA A 155 -1.62 -63.48 -14.48
CA ALA A 155 -0.74 -62.43 -13.97
C ALA A 155 -0.55 -61.29 -14.99
N VAL A 156 -0.30 -61.61 -16.27
CA VAL A 156 -0.21 -60.64 -17.36
C VAL A 156 -1.54 -59.89 -17.58
N GLY A 157 -2.68 -60.56 -17.47
CA GLY A 157 -4.01 -59.93 -17.53
C GLY A 157 -4.21 -58.89 -16.42
N ILE A 158 -3.78 -59.18 -15.20
CA ILE A 158 -3.83 -58.26 -14.06
C ILE A 158 -2.89 -57.06 -14.28
N GLU A 159 -1.67 -57.29 -14.79
CA GLU A 159 -0.72 -56.24 -15.17
C GLU A 159 -1.31 -55.30 -16.24
N LEU A 160 -1.90 -55.86 -17.31
CA LEU A 160 -2.53 -55.09 -18.38
C LEU A 160 -3.68 -54.21 -17.86
N GLN A 161 -4.54 -54.72 -16.97
CA GLN A 161 -5.56 -53.89 -16.33
C GLN A 161 -4.99 -52.76 -15.47
N LYS A 162 -3.89 -52.99 -14.73
CA LYS A 162 -3.19 -51.91 -13.99
C LYS A 162 -2.64 -50.86 -14.94
N LEU A 163 -2.05 -51.27 -16.07
CA LEU A 163 -1.51 -50.37 -17.10
C LEU A 163 -2.62 -49.56 -17.79
N MET A 164 -3.76 -50.15 -18.15
CA MET A 164 -4.91 -49.41 -18.68
C MET A 164 -5.43 -48.35 -17.68
N LYS A 165 -5.51 -48.71 -16.39
CA LYS A 165 -5.91 -47.77 -15.32
C LYS A 165 -4.87 -46.65 -15.12
N LYS A 166 -3.57 -46.92 -15.29
CA LYS A 166 -2.52 -45.88 -15.34
C LYS A 166 -2.66 -44.99 -16.58
N LYS A 167 -2.79 -45.56 -17.78
CA LYS A 167 -2.95 -44.83 -19.05
C LYS A 167 -4.12 -43.85 -19.00
N LYS A 168 -5.30 -44.29 -18.51
CA LYS A 168 -6.46 -43.39 -18.35
C LYS A 168 -6.14 -42.20 -17.44
N ARG A 169 -5.57 -42.44 -16.24
CA ARG A 169 -5.17 -41.36 -15.32
C ARG A 169 -4.14 -40.39 -15.91
N ILE A 170 -3.27 -40.86 -16.82
CA ILE A 170 -2.32 -39.99 -17.53
C ILE A 170 -3.05 -39.14 -18.58
N CYS A 171 -3.96 -39.72 -19.36
CA CYS A 171 -4.80 -38.96 -20.30
C CYS A 171 -5.67 -37.91 -19.59
N ASP A 172 -6.28 -38.27 -18.46
CA ASP A 172 -7.10 -37.35 -17.65
C ASP A 172 -6.24 -36.15 -17.15
N LYS A 173 -5.00 -36.42 -16.68
CA LYS A 173 -4.03 -35.39 -16.29
C LYS A 173 -3.56 -34.53 -17.47
N LEU A 174 -3.27 -35.13 -18.62
CA LEU A 174 -2.83 -34.44 -19.83
C LEU A 174 -3.92 -33.47 -20.34
N SER A 175 -5.18 -33.92 -20.30
CA SER A 175 -6.34 -33.08 -20.63
C SER A 175 -6.43 -31.87 -19.69
N ALA A 176 -6.36 -32.08 -18.38
CA ALA A 176 -6.38 -30.99 -17.40
C ALA A 176 -5.19 -30.01 -17.58
N ALA A 177 -3.99 -30.51 -17.86
CA ALA A 177 -2.81 -29.69 -18.15
C ALA A 177 -2.95 -28.87 -19.44
N ASN A 178 -3.57 -29.43 -20.48
CA ASN A 178 -3.85 -28.71 -21.72
C ASN A 178 -4.88 -27.59 -21.51
N THR A 179 -5.94 -27.83 -20.72
CA THR A 179 -6.90 -26.78 -20.32
C THR A 179 -6.23 -25.67 -19.52
N ALA A 180 -5.35 -26.01 -18.57
CA ALA A 180 -4.58 -25.03 -17.80
C ALA A 180 -3.62 -24.21 -18.71
N ASN A 181 -2.96 -24.86 -19.68
CA ASN A 181 -2.12 -24.17 -20.67
C ASN A 181 -2.93 -23.24 -21.58
N GLN A 182 -4.17 -23.58 -21.94
CA GLN A 182 -5.07 -22.68 -22.68
C GLN A 182 -5.46 -21.46 -21.83
N GLN A 183 -5.81 -21.66 -20.55
CA GLN A 183 -6.13 -20.56 -19.62
C GLN A 183 -4.93 -19.63 -19.40
N LEU A 184 -3.72 -20.19 -19.27
CA LEU A 184 -2.48 -19.41 -19.17
C LEU A 184 -2.20 -18.60 -20.45
N LYS A 185 -2.44 -19.17 -21.64
CA LYS A 185 -2.32 -18.42 -22.91
C LYS A 185 -3.26 -17.22 -22.97
N VAL A 186 -4.54 -17.40 -22.59
CA VAL A 186 -5.51 -16.29 -22.52
C VAL A 186 -5.03 -15.21 -21.54
N SER A 187 -4.59 -15.62 -20.35
CA SER A 187 -4.05 -14.67 -19.34
C SER A 187 -2.79 -13.94 -19.82
N ILE A 188 -1.93 -14.57 -20.62
CA ILE A 188 -0.79 -13.88 -21.26
C ILE A 188 -1.30 -12.80 -22.22
N THR A 189 -2.23 -13.13 -23.13
CA THR A 189 -2.77 -12.14 -24.09
C THR A 189 -3.52 -10.98 -23.43
N ASP A 190 -4.23 -11.22 -22.32
CA ASP A 190 -4.87 -10.15 -21.53
C ASP A 190 -3.83 -9.25 -20.83
N ASN A 191 -2.73 -9.82 -20.35
CA ASN A 191 -1.63 -9.08 -19.74
C ASN A 191 -0.83 -8.28 -20.78
N GLU A 192 -0.59 -8.83 -21.97
CA GLU A 192 0.02 -8.11 -23.11
C GLU A 192 -0.85 -6.91 -23.51
N ARG A 193 -2.17 -7.08 -23.58
CA ARG A 193 -3.14 -6.00 -23.85
C ARG A 193 -3.12 -4.92 -22.75
N ARG A 194 -3.01 -5.32 -21.48
CA ARG A 194 -2.81 -4.37 -20.36
C ARG A 194 -1.50 -3.60 -20.47
N ILE A 195 -0.40 -4.27 -20.84
CA ILE A 195 0.91 -3.62 -21.05
C ILE A 195 0.84 -2.61 -22.20
N GLN A 196 0.13 -2.93 -23.30
CA GLN A 196 -0.11 -1.99 -24.40
C GLN A 196 -0.91 -0.76 -23.95
N ASN A 197 -1.99 -0.94 -23.19
CA ASN A 197 -2.78 0.17 -22.65
C ASN A 197 -1.95 1.07 -21.72
N ILE A 198 -1.24 0.48 -20.76
CA ILE A 198 -0.34 1.19 -19.84
C ILE A 198 0.79 1.90 -20.62
N SER A 199 1.28 1.32 -21.72
CA SER A 199 2.28 1.96 -22.59
C SER A 199 1.71 3.13 -23.40
N ALA A 200 0.41 3.18 -23.68
CA ALA A 200 -0.25 4.31 -24.32
C ALA A 200 -0.52 5.43 -23.30
N GLU A 201 -1.02 5.08 -22.12
CA GLU A 201 -1.26 5.98 -20.98
C GLU A 201 0.03 6.69 -20.55
N ASN A 202 1.15 5.95 -20.39
CA ASN A 202 2.46 6.53 -20.12
C ASN A 202 3.00 7.47 -21.22
N LYS A 203 2.54 7.35 -22.48
CA LYS A 203 2.90 8.32 -23.53
C LYS A 203 2.11 9.62 -23.35
N LEU A 204 0.82 9.54 -23.08
CA LEU A 204 -0.03 10.70 -22.83
C LEU A 204 0.45 11.48 -21.59
N LEU A 205 0.66 10.79 -20.46
CA LEU A 205 1.21 11.38 -19.24
C LEU A 205 2.60 12.01 -19.48
N LYS A 206 3.42 11.44 -20.35
CA LYS A 206 4.72 12.04 -20.69
C LYS A 206 4.59 13.31 -21.55
N GLN A 207 3.64 13.34 -22.49
CA GLN A 207 3.33 14.56 -23.25
C GLN A 207 2.82 15.66 -22.31
N GLU A 208 1.88 15.34 -21.43
CA GLU A 208 1.37 16.26 -20.41
C GLU A 208 2.47 16.80 -19.48
N ILE A 209 3.41 15.94 -19.06
CA ILE A 209 4.60 16.35 -18.28
C ILE A 209 5.51 17.30 -19.07
N ASP A 210 5.68 17.10 -20.37
CA ASP A 210 6.54 17.94 -21.21
C ASP A 210 5.84 19.28 -21.57
N ASP A 211 4.51 19.29 -21.74
CA ASP A 211 3.69 20.51 -21.88
C ASP A 211 3.66 21.33 -20.58
N LEU A 212 3.54 20.69 -19.41
CA LEU A 212 3.60 21.35 -18.10
C LEU A 212 4.99 21.97 -17.85
N LYS A 213 6.08 21.33 -18.27
CA LYS A 213 7.43 21.95 -18.23
C LYS A 213 7.49 23.19 -19.11
N LEU A 214 6.87 23.18 -20.29
CA LEU A 214 6.83 24.34 -21.18
C LEU A 214 6.08 25.51 -20.52
N GLN A 215 4.93 25.25 -19.87
CA GLN A 215 4.18 26.25 -19.11
C GLN A 215 4.98 26.82 -17.91
N VAL A 216 5.69 25.96 -17.17
CA VAL A 216 6.58 26.41 -16.07
C VAL A 216 7.71 27.28 -16.62
N GLY A 217 8.28 26.92 -17.78
CA GLY A 217 9.31 27.72 -18.45
C GLY A 217 8.82 29.12 -18.86
N THR A 218 7.62 29.24 -19.44
CA THR A 218 7.03 30.56 -19.76
C THR A 218 6.66 31.34 -18.51
N GLN A 219 6.13 30.71 -17.45
CA GLN A 219 5.89 31.41 -16.18
C GLN A 219 7.18 31.91 -15.52
N GLN A 220 8.27 31.14 -15.54
CA GLN A 220 9.58 31.60 -15.04
C GLN A 220 10.12 32.79 -15.84
N ALA A 221 9.95 32.79 -17.18
CA ALA A 221 10.32 33.92 -18.02
C ALA A 221 9.49 35.19 -17.71
N ILE A 222 8.17 35.04 -17.51
CA ILE A 222 7.28 36.13 -17.08
C ILE A 222 7.68 36.65 -15.68
N GLN A 223 7.96 35.75 -14.74
CA GLN A 223 8.36 36.10 -13.38
C GLN A 223 9.70 36.86 -13.34
N GLY A 224 10.67 36.45 -14.17
CA GLY A 224 11.91 37.21 -14.40
C GLY A 224 11.67 38.58 -15.05
N GLY A 225 10.76 38.66 -16.02
CA GLY A 225 10.33 39.94 -16.61
C GLY A 225 9.73 40.89 -15.57
N ASN A 226 8.81 40.39 -14.74
CA ASN A 226 8.17 41.16 -13.67
C ASN A 226 9.16 41.57 -12.58
N SER A 227 10.09 40.69 -12.19
CA SER A 227 11.15 41.03 -11.23
C SER A 227 12.05 42.17 -11.74
N ASN A 228 12.42 42.13 -13.03
CA ASN A 228 13.15 43.22 -13.69
C ASN A 228 12.33 44.53 -13.79
N ALA A 229 11.01 44.46 -13.93
CA ALA A 229 10.14 45.64 -13.92
C ALA A 229 10.02 46.25 -12.51
N ILE A 230 9.86 45.42 -11.48
CA ILE A 230 9.83 45.83 -10.07
C ILE A 230 11.16 46.48 -9.66
N GLY A 231 12.30 45.95 -10.12
CA GLY A 231 13.61 46.56 -9.91
C GLY A 231 13.66 48.02 -10.41
N ARG A 232 13.30 48.25 -11.68
CA ARG A 232 13.26 49.59 -12.27
C ARG A 232 12.29 50.55 -11.57
N LEU A 233 11.15 50.03 -11.10
CA LEU A 233 10.18 50.83 -10.34
C LEU A 233 10.72 51.22 -8.96
N ASN A 234 11.43 50.33 -8.27
CA ASN A 234 12.13 50.65 -7.03
C ASN A 234 13.27 51.67 -7.26
N ASP A 235 14.01 51.57 -8.37
CA ASP A 235 15.05 52.53 -8.73
C ASP A 235 14.48 53.93 -8.98
N ASP A 236 13.41 54.07 -9.78
CA ASP A 236 12.77 55.38 -10.01
C ASP A 236 12.10 55.92 -8.74
N LEU A 237 11.47 55.06 -7.94
CA LEU A 237 10.87 55.43 -6.64
C LEU A 237 11.94 55.92 -5.64
N LYS A 238 13.13 55.32 -5.63
CA LYS A 238 14.29 55.81 -4.87
C LYS A 238 14.73 57.18 -5.35
N VAL A 239 14.82 57.41 -6.66
CA VAL A 239 15.12 58.73 -7.24
C VAL A 239 14.03 59.76 -6.88
N LYS A 240 12.74 59.37 -6.80
CA LYS A 240 11.68 60.25 -6.30
C LYS A 240 11.86 60.57 -4.81
N MET A 241 12.18 59.60 -3.97
CA MET A 241 12.44 59.83 -2.54
C MET A 241 13.63 60.77 -2.30
N GLU A 242 14.72 60.59 -3.04
CA GLU A 242 15.88 61.51 -3.02
C GLU A 242 15.47 62.93 -3.47
N SER A 243 14.64 63.04 -4.51
CA SER A 243 14.09 64.33 -4.97
C SER A 243 13.18 65.00 -3.93
N ILE A 244 12.37 64.21 -3.21
CA ILE A 244 11.50 64.72 -2.14
C ILE A 244 12.33 65.22 -0.96
N SER A 245 13.37 64.49 -0.54
CA SER A 245 14.28 64.95 0.54
C SER A 245 14.91 66.31 0.21
N VAL A 246 15.37 66.51 -1.03
CA VAL A 246 15.93 67.79 -1.48
C VAL A 246 14.89 68.92 -1.46
N LEU A 247 13.63 68.63 -1.81
CA LEU A 247 12.53 69.60 -1.71
C LEU A 247 12.17 69.93 -0.25
N GLU A 248 12.13 68.93 0.64
CA GLU A 248 11.91 69.16 2.08
C GLU A 248 13.00 70.04 2.69
N ASP A 249 14.27 69.78 2.38
CA ASP A 249 15.39 70.58 2.88
C ASP A 249 15.41 72.00 2.29
N THR A 250 14.98 72.15 1.04
CA THR A 250 14.73 73.47 0.43
C THR A 250 13.62 74.22 1.15
N ILE A 251 12.51 73.55 1.50
CA ILE A 251 11.39 74.15 2.25
C ILE A 251 11.83 74.54 3.67
N LYS A 252 12.60 73.69 4.38
CA LYS A 252 13.18 74.02 5.69
C LYS A 252 14.06 75.27 5.61
N SER A 253 14.90 75.39 4.58
CA SER A 253 15.73 76.57 4.34
C SER A 253 14.90 77.83 4.10
N GLN A 254 13.83 77.74 3.29
CA GLN A 254 12.93 78.88 3.01
C GLN A 254 12.12 79.30 4.24
N LEU A 255 11.70 78.37 5.09
CA LEU A 255 11.03 78.68 6.35
C LEU A 255 11.96 79.45 7.30
N SER A 256 13.23 79.03 7.43
CA SER A 256 14.22 79.75 8.23
C SER A 256 14.56 81.15 7.68
N GLU A 257 14.58 81.31 6.36
CA GLU A 257 14.71 82.64 5.72
C GLU A 257 13.50 83.54 6.04
N ILE A 258 12.28 82.99 6.02
CA ILE A 258 11.05 83.71 6.39
C ILE A 258 11.05 84.09 7.88
N GLU A 259 11.55 83.24 8.77
CA GLU A 259 11.73 83.58 10.20
C GLU A 259 12.72 84.75 10.37
N GLN A 260 13.90 84.70 9.74
CA GLN A 260 14.87 85.80 9.80
C GLN A 260 14.33 87.12 9.23
N LEU A 261 13.59 87.07 8.11
CA LEU A 261 12.92 88.25 7.56
C LEU A 261 11.81 88.79 8.49
N THR A 262 11.17 87.92 9.27
CA THR A 262 10.17 88.29 10.28
C THR A 262 10.81 88.96 11.49
N GLU A 263 11.93 88.44 12.00
CA GLU A 263 12.72 89.09 13.07
C GLU A 263 13.25 90.46 12.63
N GLN A 264 13.75 90.58 11.39
CA GLN A 264 14.22 91.84 10.81
C GLN A 264 13.07 92.86 10.69
N ARG A 265 11.88 92.43 10.23
CA ARG A 265 10.66 93.25 10.18
C ARG A 265 10.31 93.79 11.57
N ASP A 266 10.28 92.93 12.58
CA ASP A 266 9.85 93.32 13.93
C ASP A 266 10.89 94.20 14.64
N THR A 267 12.18 93.99 14.34
CA THR A 267 13.26 94.91 14.73
C THR A 267 13.09 96.30 14.09
N LEU A 268 12.70 96.36 12.81
CA LEU A 268 12.37 97.60 12.10
C LEU A 268 11.14 98.31 12.71
N VAL A 269 10.10 97.56 13.07
CA VAL A 269 8.91 98.10 13.76
C VAL A 269 9.29 98.69 15.13
N GLN A 270 10.12 98.01 15.92
CA GLN A 270 10.63 98.56 17.18
C GLN A 270 11.47 99.83 16.98
N LEU A 271 12.29 99.90 15.93
CA LEU A 271 13.06 101.09 15.58
C LEU A 271 12.16 102.26 15.19
N LEU A 272 11.11 102.01 14.39
CA LEU A 272 10.10 103.02 14.05
C LEU A 272 9.35 103.53 15.28
N GLN A 273 8.92 102.65 16.19
CA GLN A 273 8.27 103.03 17.45
C GLN A 273 9.20 103.86 18.35
N LYS A 274 10.48 103.47 18.48
CA LYS A 274 11.50 104.24 19.22
C LYS A 274 11.72 105.62 18.59
N SER A 275 11.85 105.69 17.26
CA SER A 275 12.00 106.94 16.51
C SER A 275 10.80 107.88 16.70
N HIS A 276 9.57 107.36 16.60
CA HIS A 276 8.35 108.13 16.85
C HIS A 276 8.26 108.64 18.30
N CYS A 277 8.61 107.81 19.29
CA CYS A 277 8.67 108.23 20.69
C CYS A 277 9.71 109.33 20.94
N VAL A 278 10.87 109.27 20.25
CA VAL A 278 11.88 110.34 20.29
C VAL A 278 11.35 111.60 19.62
N LEU A 279 10.70 111.50 18.46
CA LEU A 279 10.07 112.63 17.77
C LEU A 279 9.08 113.35 18.69
N CYS A 280 8.09 112.66 19.25
CA CYS A 280 7.11 113.28 20.15
C CYS A 280 7.75 113.90 21.40
N LYS A 281 8.83 113.33 21.92
CA LYS A 281 9.63 113.95 22.99
C LYS A 281 10.30 115.24 22.51
N THR A 282 10.94 115.23 21.33
CA THR A 282 11.59 116.43 20.76
C THR A 282 10.59 117.53 20.40
N GLU A 283 9.40 117.18 19.91
CA GLU A 283 8.28 118.11 19.68
C GLU A 283 7.82 118.73 21.00
N THR A 284 7.60 117.90 22.04
CA THR A 284 7.21 118.36 23.39
C THR A 284 8.25 119.28 24.00
N THR A 285 9.55 118.95 23.91
CA THR A 285 10.63 119.82 24.40
C THR A 285 10.82 121.06 23.54
N THR A 286 10.53 121.01 22.23
CA THR A 286 10.55 122.20 21.37
C THR A 286 9.40 123.13 21.74
N PHE A 287 8.23 122.59 22.05
CA PHE A 287 7.09 123.35 22.56
C PHE A 287 7.37 123.96 23.94
N SER A 288 7.97 123.20 24.87
CA SER A 288 8.35 123.73 26.18
C SER A 288 9.44 124.79 26.08
N MET A 289 10.50 124.56 25.29
CA MET A 289 11.55 125.56 25.05
C MET A 289 11.02 126.80 24.33
N LYS A 290 10.00 126.68 23.46
CA LYS A 290 9.35 127.84 22.82
C LYS A 290 8.52 128.64 23.83
N SER A 291 7.73 127.97 24.66
CA SER A 291 6.98 128.59 25.77
C SER A 291 7.92 129.25 26.79
N GLU A 292 9.03 128.59 27.11
CA GLU A 292 10.06 129.12 28.01
C GLU A 292 10.81 130.30 27.39
N LEU A 293 11.16 130.25 26.10
CA LEU A 293 11.74 131.37 25.34
C LEU A 293 10.80 132.58 25.32
N ASP A 294 9.50 132.37 25.12
CA ASP A 294 8.51 133.46 25.14
C ASP A 294 8.30 134.01 26.58
N SER A 295 8.38 133.16 27.61
CA SER A 295 8.44 133.59 29.01
C SER A 295 9.73 134.36 29.37
N LEU A 296 10.85 134.02 28.73
CA LEU A 296 12.14 134.68 28.90
C LEU A 296 12.16 136.03 28.19
N LYS A 297 11.56 136.16 27.00
CA LYS A 297 11.31 137.48 26.36
C LYS A 297 10.47 138.38 27.26
N ALA A 298 9.42 137.85 27.89
CA ALA A 298 8.60 138.59 28.85
C ALA A 298 9.41 139.01 30.10
N ARG A 299 10.22 138.12 30.68
CA ARG A 299 11.10 138.43 31.82
C ARG A 299 12.23 139.41 31.46
N GLN A 300 12.75 139.36 30.24
CA GLN A 300 13.81 140.27 29.75
C GLN A 300 13.33 141.73 29.69
N GLN A 301 12.02 141.97 29.58
CA GLN A 301 11.42 143.31 29.70
C GLN A 301 11.24 143.79 31.15
N GLN A 302 11.42 142.94 32.17
CA GLN A 302 11.16 143.27 33.58
C GLN A 302 12.39 143.29 34.50
N VAL A 303 13.54 142.74 34.08
CA VAL A 303 14.72 142.59 34.97
C VAL A 303 15.95 143.36 34.48
N GLN A 304 15.92 144.69 34.63
CA GLN A 304 17.12 145.53 34.65
C GLN A 304 17.36 146.13 36.06
N SER A 305 17.71 145.30 37.05
CA SER A 305 18.35 145.79 38.29
C SER A 305 18.92 144.70 39.25
N LYS A 306 20.11 145.01 39.81
CA LYS A 306 20.66 144.59 41.13
C LYS A 306 21.08 143.11 41.42
N ASN A 307 22.28 142.76 40.95
CA ASN A 307 23.46 142.34 41.73
C ASN A 307 23.36 141.70 43.17
N PHE A 308 23.81 140.43 43.29
CA PHE A 308 25.11 140.00 43.92
C PHE A 308 25.25 139.51 45.40
N LYS A 309 25.62 138.20 45.56
CA LYS A 309 26.47 137.51 46.59
C LYS A 309 26.12 137.51 48.11
N MET A 310 26.83 136.80 49.03
CA MET A 310 27.22 135.35 49.16
C MET A 310 28.02 135.09 50.49
N PHE A 311 27.60 134.14 51.35
CA PHE A 311 28.30 133.60 52.57
C PHE A 311 28.62 134.59 53.73
N PRO A 312 29.05 134.18 54.96
CA PRO A 312 29.30 132.83 55.53
C PRO A 312 28.65 132.49 56.91
N GLU A 313 28.87 131.22 57.31
CA GLU A 313 28.96 130.54 58.65
C GLU A 313 29.03 131.31 60.00
N PRO A 314 28.92 130.63 61.18
CA PRO A 314 28.36 129.29 61.53
C PRO A 314 27.43 129.39 62.80
N SER A 315 27.28 128.50 63.82
CA SER A 315 27.76 127.14 64.18
C SER A 315 26.86 126.46 65.27
N PHE A 316 26.16 125.36 64.95
CA PHE A 316 26.10 124.09 65.73
C PHE A 316 25.22 123.09 64.96
N SER A 317 25.75 121.96 64.48
CA SER A 317 25.03 121.14 63.48
C SER A 317 25.10 119.63 63.68
N LEU A 318 23.99 118.98 63.35
CA LEU A 318 23.85 117.51 63.21
C LEU A 318 24.61 116.94 62.00
N SER A 319 25.14 117.77 61.09
CA SER A 319 25.76 117.31 59.83
C SER A 319 26.95 116.34 59.98
N GLY A 320 27.52 116.19 61.18
CA GLY A 320 28.61 115.24 61.47
C GLY A 320 28.17 113.81 61.83
N LEU A 321 26.87 113.54 61.94
CA LEU A 321 26.35 112.23 62.36
C LEU A 321 26.14 111.31 61.14
N ASN A 322 26.97 110.27 61.04
CA ASN A 322 26.90 109.31 59.93
C ASN A 322 25.76 108.31 60.14
N ILE A 323 24.76 108.29 59.25
CA ILE A 323 23.56 107.46 59.36
C ILE A 323 23.78 106.10 58.70
N PRO A 324 23.50 104.96 59.36
CA PRO A 324 23.77 103.62 58.85
C PRO A 324 22.69 103.10 57.87
N PHE A 325 22.13 103.96 57.03
CA PHE A 325 21.16 103.60 56.00
C PHE A 325 21.71 103.90 54.62
N GLU A 326 21.62 102.94 53.71
CA GLU A 326 22.08 103.07 52.32
C GLU A 326 20.91 103.25 51.33
N GLY A 327 21.25 103.51 50.07
CA GLY A 327 20.28 103.64 48.98
C GLY A 327 19.28 104.79 49.18
N ALA A 328 18.03 104.58 48.73
CA ALA A 328 16.99 105.62 48.76
C ALA A 328 16.65 106.09 50.18
N LEU A 329 16.61 105.19 51.17
CA LEU A 329 16.36 105.56 52.57
C LEU A 329 17.53 106.34 53.17
N GLY A 330 18.77 105.97 52.84
CA GLY A 330 19.96 106.77 53.15
C GLY A 330 19.88 108.18 52.58
N ASN A 331 19.51 108.31 51.31
CA ASN A 331 19.37 109.60 50.64
C ASN A 331 18.31 110.51 51.27
N GLU A 332 17.11 110.00 51.60
CA GLU A 332 16.07 110.81 52.26
C GLU A 332 16.44 111.15 53.71
N THR A 333 16.95 110.20 54.49
CA THR A 333 17.38 110.48 55.87
C THR A 333 18.54 111.48 55.94
N GLN A 334 19.48 111.43 54.98
CA GLN A 334 20.56 112.42 54.85
C GLN A 334 20.07 113.80 54.37
N LYS A 335 18.94 113.91 53.64
CA LYS A 335 18.26 115.20 53.40
C LYS A 335 17.65 115.74 54.68
N ILE A 336 16.97 114.90 55.47
CA ILE A 336 16.30 115.30 56.71
C ILE A 336 17.29 115.86 57.74
N VAL A 337 18.51 115.30 57.84
CA VAL A 337 19.59 115.89 58.68
C VAL A 337 19.91 117.34 58.29
N LYS A 338 19.85 117.67 57.00
CA LYS A 338 20.18 118.99 56.42
C LYS A 338 19.03 120.01 56.53
N TYR A 339 17.87 119.65 57.10
CA TYR A 339 16.75 120.59 57.29
C TYR A 339 16.98 121.50 58.50
N GLU A 340 17.77 122.55 58.31
CA GLU A 340 18.22 123.46 59.38
C GLU A 340 17.08 124.13 60.17
N HIS A 341 15.91 124.32 59.56
CA HIS A 341 14.71 124.90 60.17
C HIS A 341 14.01 123.98 61.20
N TYR A 342 14.31 122.67 61.23
CA TYR A 342 13.81 121.77 62.26
C TYR A 342 14.80 121.65 63.42
N GLN A 343 14.29 121.58 64.64
CA GLN A 343 15.09 121.27 65.82
C GLN A 343 15.68 119.84 65.74
N PRO A 344 16.84 119.55 66.37
CA PRO A 344 17.50 118.24 66.27
C PRO A 344 16.58 117.04 66.54
N GLN A 345 15.71 117.14 67.55
CA GLN A 345 14.74 116.10 67.90
C GLN A 345 13.67 115.89 66.82
N GLN A 346 13.25 116.96 66.13
CA GLN A 346 12.27 116.88 65.04
C GLN A 346 12.88 116.20 63.80
N ARG A 347 14.17 116.43 63.50
CA ARG A 347 14.87 115.72 62.42
C ARG A 347 14.97 114.23 62.70
N ILE A 348 15.25 113.83 63.94
CA ILE A 348 15.25 112.42 64.36
C ILE A 348 13.86 111.79 64.18
N GLN A 349 12.77 112.47 64.58
CA GLN A 349 11.42 111.96 64.37
C GLN A 349 11.07 111.80 62.89
N LEU A 350 11.46 112.74 62.02
CA LEU A 350 11.26 112.64 60.57
C LEU A 350 12.04 111.46 59.96
N ILE A 351 13.26 111.19 60.44
CA ILE A 351 14.06 110.00 60.05
C ILE A 351 13.32 108.71 60.43
N LEU A 352 12.83 108.61 61.67
CA LEU A 352 12.05 107.46 62.13
C LEU A 352 10.77 107.25 61.30
N ASN A 353 10.07 108.34 60.94
CA ASN A 353 8.85 108.26 60.12
C ASN A 353 9.13 107.72 58.70
N GLU A 354 10.20 108.16 58.02
CA GLU A 354 10.57 107.62 56.71
C GLU A 354 11.13 106.18 56.80
N SER A 355 11.87 105.84 57.86
CA SER A 355 12.25 104.44 58.14
C SER A 355 11.02 103.54 58.29
N GLN A 356 10.02 103.96 59.09
CA GLN A 356 8.79 103.20 59.30
C GLN A 356 7.96 103.08 58.00
N LYS A 357 7.86 104.17 57.23
CA LYS A 357 7.23 104.18 55.90
C LYS A 357 7.93 103.24 54.90
N ARG A 358 9.25 103.12 54.96
CA ARG A 358 10.00 102.16 54.14
C ARG A 358 9.85 100.71 54.61
N ILE A 359 9.75 100.48 55.92
CA ILE A 359 9.43 99.15 56.48
C ILE A 359 8.06 98.68 55.98
N ALA A 360 7.01 99.50 56.11
CA ALA A 360 5.66 99.15 55.63
C ALA A 360 5.60 98.84 54.12
N GLN A 361 6.40 99.53 53.29
CA GLN A 361 6.53 99.19 51.87
C GLN A 361 7.16 97.80 51.65
N LEU A 362 8.21 97.47 52.41
CA LEU A 362 8.88 96.18 52.30
C LEU A 362 7.99 95.04 52.82
N GLU A 363 7.20 95.28 53.87
CA GLU A 363 6.20 94.34 54.37
C GLU A 363 5.12 94.02 53.31
N SER A 364 4.64 95.02 52.56
CA SER A 364 3.73 94.80 51.41
C SER A 364 4.37 93.90 50.35
N THR A 365 5.59 94.22 49.89
CA THR A 365 6.27 93.42 48.86
C THR A 365 6.60 92.01 49.34
N VAL A 366 6.90 91.81 50.63
CA VAL A 366 7.07 90.46 51.21
C VAL A 366 5.75 89.69 51.22
N SER A 367 4.62 90.34 51.51
CA SER A 367 3.29 89.71 51.44
C SER A 367 2.92 89.31 50.02
N GLU A 368 3.18 90.17 49.03
CA GLU A 368 2.95 89.91 47.60
C GLU A 368 3.78 88.69 47.12
N LEU A 369 5.06 88.62 47.48
CA LEU A 369 5.95 87.50 47.16
C LEU A 369 5.57 86.20 47.91
N GLN A 370 4.98 86.29 49.11
CA GLN A 370 4.46 85.12 49.82
C GLN A 370 3.22 84.53 49.14
N GLU A 371 2.32 85.38 48.63
CA GLU A 371 1.21 84.92 47.80
C GLU A 371 1.69 84.28 46.49
N GLU A 372 2.68 84.87 45.82
CA GLU A 372 3.23 84.33 44.57
C GLU A 372 3.91 82.97 44.80
N LYS A 373 4.68 82.84 45.88
CA LYS A 373 5.26 81.55 46.31
C LYS A 373 4.18 80.48 46.58
N ALA A 374 3.10 80.83 47.27
CA ALA A 374 2.00 79.89 47.53
C ALA A 374 1.29 79.44 46.23
N LYS A 375 1.14 80.34 45.26
CA LYS A 375 0.62 80.02 43.92
C LYS A 375 1.55 79.05 43.19
N PHE A 376 2.87 79.26 43.23
CA PHE A 376 3.87 78.33 42.67
C PHE A 376 3.88 76.95 43.35
N GLU A 377 3.80 76.88 44.68
CA GLU A 377 3.73 75.60 45.42
C GLU A 377 2.46 74.80 45.08
N THR A 378 1.35 75.50 44.85
CA THR A 378 0.09 74.88 44.38
C THR A 378 0.25 74.32 42.97
N ILE A 379 0.90 75.05 42.05
CA ILE A 379 1.16 74.59 40.68
C ILE A 379 2.14 73.40 40.66
N SER A 380 3.20 73.41 41.49
CA SER A 380 4.15 72.30 41.58
C SER A 380 3.47 71.01 42.04
N THR A 381 2.69 71.08 43.14
CA THR A 381 2.01 69.89 43.69
C THR A 381 0.87 69.37 42.81
N GLU A 382 0.26 70.21 41.96
CA GLU A 382 -0.67 69.74 40.94
C GLU A 382 0.07 69.10 39.75
N SER A 383 1.26 69.61 39.38
CA SER A 383 2.10 69.00 38.35
C SER A 383 2.67 67.65 38.78
N GLU A 384 3.10 67.52 40.03
CA GLU A 384 3.60 66.26 40.62
C GLU A 384 2.51 65.18 40.58
N LYS A 385 1.27 65.50 40.97
CA LYS A 385 0.12 64.57 40.89
C LYS A 385 -0.20 64.13 39.47
N LYS A 386 -0.08 65.03 38.48
CA LYS A 386 -0.25 64.69 37.05
C LYS A 386 0.86 63.74 36.59
N ALA A 387 2.11 64.01 36.96
CA ALA A 387 3.24 63.14 36.65
C ALA A 387 3.10 61.74 37.30
N GLU A 388 2.68 61.66 38.56
CA GLU A 388 2.45 60.41 39.29
C GLU A 388 1.32 59.58 38.65
N MET A 389 0.19 60.21 38.30
CA MET A 389 -0.92 59.57 37.59
C MET A 389 -0.52 59.10 36.18
N ASN A 390 0.28 59.87 35.43
CA ASN A 390 0.85 59.46 34.15
C ASN A 390 1.77 58.24 34.30
N LEU A 391 2.53 58.15 35.41
CA LEU A 391 3.44 57.05 35.72
C LEU A 391 2.66 55.76 36.06
N GLU A 392 1.57 55.86 36.82
CA GLU A 392 0.64 54.73 37.02
C GLU A 392 0.03 54.24 35.69
N PHE A 393 -0.40 55.16 34.82
CA PHE A 393 -0.99 54.82 33.53
C PHE A 393 0.01 54.13 32.59
N LEU A 394 1.25 54.61 32.53
CA LEU A 394 2.34 53.96 31.79
C LEU A 394 2.66 52.57 32.36
N ASN A 395 2.68 52.40 33.68
CA ASN A 395 2.87 51.09 34.31
C ASN A 395 1.74 50.10 33.98
N ALA A 396 0.48 50.57 33.92
CA ALA A 396 -0.66 49.75 33.48
C ALA A 396 -0.52 49.31 32.02
N ILE A 397 -0.13 50.22 31.11
CA ILE A 397 0.12 49.87 29.70
C ILE A 397 1.28 48.88 29.55
N ILE A 398 2.39 49.09 30.27
CA ILE A 398 3.56 48.18 30.24
C ILE A 398 3.18 46.78 30.76
N LYS A 399 2.26 46.69 31.73
CA LYS A 399 1.71 45.42 32.20
C LYS A 399 0.87 44.73 31.13
N GLU A 400 -0.01 45.45 30.44
CA GLU A 400 -0.81 44.90 29.33
C GLU A 400 0.06 44.47 28.14
N LEU A 401 1.07 45.24 27.75
CA LEU A 401 2.02 44.86 26.69
C LEU A 401 2.78 43.56 27.04
N LYS A 402 3.15 43.36 28.32
CA LYS A 402 3.75 42.10 28.80
C LYS A 402 2.76 40.93 28.79
N ASN A 403 1.50 41.17 29.15
CA ASN A 403 0.42 40.18 29.06
C ASN A 403 0.21 39.75 27.60
N LEU A 404 0.11 40.71 26.66
CA LEU A 404 -0.05 40.46 25.23
C LEU A 404 1.12 39.68 24.62
N ALA A 405 2.37 40.05 24.95
CA ALA A 405 3.55 39.31 24.52
C ALA A 405 3.57 37.86 25.05
N SER A 406 3.08 37.65 26.28
CA SER A 406 2.94 36.32 26.87
C SER A 406 1.87 35.49 26.14
N ASN A 407 0.70 36.08 25.88
CA ASN A 407 -0.42 35.44 25.21
C ASN A 407 -0.09 35.03 23.77
N GLU A 408 0.77 35.78 23.07
CA GLU A 408 1.24 35.42 21.71
C GLU A 408 1.96 34.06 21.68
N THR A 409 2.72 33.75 22.74
CA THR A 409 3.41 32.45 22.89
C THR A 409 2.49 31.30 23.32
N GLN A 410 1.25 31.60 23.72
CA GLN A 410 0.20 30.63 24.03
C GLN A 410 -0.71 30.38 22.83
N LEU A 411 -1.15 31.45 22.14
CA LEU A 411 -1.94 31.36 20.91
C LEU A 411 -1.25 30.53 19.82
N SER A 412 0.08 30.67 19.70
CA SER A 412 0.91 29.85 18.80
C SER A 412 1.06 28.38 19.21
N ARG A 413 0.42 27.94 20.30
CA ARG A 413 0.36 26.54 20.77
C ARG A 413 -1.06 25.97 20.82
N THR A 414 -2.10 26.79 20.69
CA THR A 414 -3.51 26.37 20.79
C THR A 414 -4.13 26.10 19.43
N SER A 415 -3.82 24.95 18.83
CA SER A 415 -4.57 24.41 17.70
C SER A 415 -5.96 23.93 18.12
N GLY A 416 -7.01 24.29 17.38
CA GLY A 416 -8.35 23.71 17.54
C GLY A 416 -9.33 24.46 18.48
N ILE A 417 -9.17 25.77 18.67
CA ILE A 417 -10.21 26.60 19.32
C ILE A 417 -11.46 26.61 18.43
N LYS A 418 -12.60 26.16 18.95
CA LYS A 418 -13.90 26.28 18.27
C LYS A 418 -14.45 27.69 18.39
N GLU A 419 -15.12 28.20 17.36
CA GLU A 419 -15.83 29.49 17.42
C GLU A 419 -16.89 29.48 18.54
N ASP A 420 -16.64 30.19 19.64
CA ASP A 420 -17.71 30.53 20.58
C ASP A 420 -18.56 31.67 20.02
N ARG A 421 -19.49 31.29 19.14
CA ARG A 421 -20.47 32.22 18.55
C ARG A 421 -21.35 32.91 19.60
N SER A 422 -21.52 32.31 20.77
CA SER A 422 -22.21 32.93 21.92
C SER A 422 -21.41 34.11 22.47
N PHE A 423 -20.09 33.93 22.67
CA PHE A 423 -19.20 35.03 23.09
C PHE A 423 -19.08 36.11 22.01
N ILE A 424 -18.90 35.74 20.74
CA ILE A 424 -18.84 36.69 19.62
C ILE A 424 -20.14 37.50 19.51
N SER A 425 -21.30 36.86 19.63
CA SER A 425 -22.61 37.52 19.67
C SER A 425 -22.74 38.48 20.85
N PHE A 426 -22.34 38.05 22.05
CA PHE A 426 -22.36 38.90 23.25
C PHE A 426 -21.47 40.15 23.12
N VAL A 427 -20.25 39.98 22.59
CA VAL A 427 -19.34 41.11 22.33
C VAL A 427 -19.91 42.05 21.26
N ALA A 428 -20.41 41.53 20.15
CA ALA A 428 -21.05 42.34 19.10
C ALA A 428 -22.27 43.12 19.63
N GLN A 429 -23.11 42.46 20.44
CA GLN A 429 -24.23 43.11 21.12
C GLN A 429 -23.75 44.23 22.04
N LYS A 430 -22.77 43.98 22.93
CA LYS A 430 -22.28 44.99 23.87
C LYS A 430 -21.55 46.14 23.20
N CYS A 431 -20.83 45.90 22.10
CA CYS A 431 -20.36 46.97 21.23
C CYS A 431 -21.53 47.79 20.68
N SER A 432 -22.59 47.16 20.14
CA SER A 432 -23.74 47.88 19.59
C SER A 432 -24.56 48.67 20.63
N GLU A 433 -24.54 48.27 21.91
CA GLU A 433 -25.14 49.03 23.01
C GLU A 433 -24.29 50.25 23.43
N VAL A 434 -22.95 50.17 23.31
CA VAL A 434 -22.01 51.20 23.79
C VAL A 434 -21.65 52.23 22.70
N ASP A 435 -21.57 51.81 21.43
CA ASP A 435 -21.19 52.67 20.30
C ASP A 435 -22.11 53.92 20.13
N PRO A 436 -23.44 53.85 20.36
CA PRO A 436 -24.31 55.03 20.35
C PRO A 436 -24.02 56.00 21.49
N LEU A 437 -23.81 55.50 22.71
CA LEU A 437 -23.50 56.30 23.89
C LEU A 437 -22.16 57.04 23.74
N ILE A 438 -21.16 56.37 23.18
CA ILE A 438 -19.89 57.00 22.81
C ILE A 438 -20.13 58.12 21.78
N LYS A 439 -20.93 57.87 20.73
CA LYS A 439 -21.23 58.88 19.68
C LYS A 439 -22.01 60.10 20.18
N GLU A 440 -22.86 59.93 21.19
CA GLU A 440 -23.64 61.02 21.80
C GLU A 440 -22.76 61.91 22.69
N ILE A 441 -21.95 61.31 23.56
CA ILE A 441 -20.95 62.01 24.39
C ILE A 441 -19.85 62.65 23.52
N ALA A 442 -19.56 62.06 22.37
CA ALA A 442 -18.61 62.54 21.39
C ALA A 442 -19.07 63.78 20.62
N ALA A 443 -20.31 63.78 20.11
CA ALA A 443 -20.82 64.85 19.25
C ALA A 443 -20.88 66.23 19.94
N SER A 444 -20.84 66.24 21.28
CA SER A 444 -20.83 67.44 22.12
C SER A 444 -19.41 67.94 22.48
N ASN A 445 -18.33 67.27 22.06
CA ASN A 445 -16.95 67.62 22.39
C ASN A 445 -16.10 67.93 21.14
N SER A 446 -15.55 69.15 21.05
CA SER A 446 -14.73 69.58 19.90
C SER A 446 -13.41 68.80 19.73
N LYS A 447 -12.90 68.15 20.79
CA LYS A 447 -11.72 67.26 20.73
C LYS A 447 -12.07 65.81 20.33
N TYR A 448 -13.29 65.51 19.90
CA TYR A 448 -13.66 64.13 19.52
C TYR A 448 -12.88 63.56 18.32
N ILE A 449 -12.52 62.28 18.44
CA ILE A 449 -11.89 61.44 17.42
C ILE A 449 -12.93 60.46 16.85
N PRO A 450 -13.38 60.63 15.60
CA PRO A 450 -14.30 59.71 14.95
C PRO A 450 -13.79 58.27 14.91
N SER A 451 -14.68 57.29 15.05
CA SER A 451 -14.30 55.87 15.10
C SER A 451 -13.51 55.39 13.87
N TYR A 452 -13.70 56.00 12.69
CA TYR A 452 -12.91 55.69 11.48
C TYR A 452 -11.39 55.86 11.69
N PHE A 453 -10.96 56.75 12.59
CA PHE A 453 -9.55 56.95 12.94
C PHE A 453 -8.85 55.66 13.42
N PHE A 454 -9.58 54.81 14.15
CA PHE A 454 -9.04 53.56 14.69
C PHE A 454 -9.19 52.37 13.73
N PHE A 455 -10.10 52.45 12.75
CA PHE A 455 -10.53 51.29 11.97
C PHE A 455 -10.30 51.39 10.45
N ALA A 456 -10.46 52.57 9.83
CA ALA A 456 -10.34 52.73 8.37
C ALA A 456 -8.87 52.93 7.97
N ASP A 457 -8.37 52.16 7.01
CA ASP A 457 -6.92 52.05 6.71
C ASP A 457 -6.33 53.21 5.89
N ASP A 458 -7.08 54.31 5.75
CA ASP A 458 -6.59 55.58 5.20
C ASP A 458 -5.62 56.25 6.19
N GLN A 459 -4.34 56.30 5.82
CA GLN A 459 -3.27 56.87 6.64
C GLN A 459 -3.27 58.41 6.62
N GLU A 460 -3.71 59.04 5.53
CA GLU A 460 -3.72 60.50 5.39
C GLU A 460 -4.84 61.13 6.22
N GLN A 461 -6.05 60.55 6.21
CA GLN A 461 -7.15 60.98 7.09
C GLN A 461 -6.79 60.83 8.57
N ARG A 462 -6.03 59.79 8.95
CA ARG A 462 -5.52 59.63 10.33
C ARG A 462 -4.51 60.73 10.68
N ILE A 463 -3.55 61.02 9.80
CA ILE A 463 -2.55 62.09 10.00
C ILE A 463 -3.24 63.45 10.12
N ALA A 464 -4.17 63.77 9.22
CA ALA A 464 -4.95 65.01 9.27
C ALA A 464 -5.80 65.11 10.55
N THR A 465 -6.38 64.01 11.04
CA THR A 465 -7.13 63.98 12.30
C THR A 465 -6.24 64.26 13.52
N LEU A 466 -5.02 63.68 13.55
CA LEU A 466 -4.02 63.95 14.60
C LEU A 466 -3.57 65.41 14.57
N GLN A 467 -3.21 65.93 13.39
CA GLN A 467 -2.79 67.33 13.19
C GLN A 467 -3.89 68.34 13.55
N ARG A 468 -5.18 67.97 13.42
CA ARG A 468 -6.31 68.81 13.84
C ARG A 468 -6.53 68.86 15.35
N LEU A 469 -5.95 67.93 16.12
CA LEU A 469 -6.26 67.71 17.54
C LEU A 469 -5.09 67.98 18.49
N LEU A 470 -3.87 68.06 17.97
CA LEU A 470 -2.64 68.13 18.76
C LEU A 470 -1.77 69.32 18.38
N SER A 471 -1.55 70.22 19.34
CA SER A 471 -0.34 71.06 19.34
C SER A 471 0.88 70.18 19.58
N PRO A 472 2.06 70.46 18.98
CA PRO A 472 3.19 69.53 18.91
C PRO A 472 3.95 69.25 20.24
N ASN A 473 3.36 69.57 21.40
CA ASN A 473 3.98 69.47 22.73
C ASN A 473 3.08 68.83 23.81
N GLU A 474 1.89 68.30 23.48
CA GLU A 474 1.03 67.63 24.49
C GLU A 474 1.39 66.14 24.69
N GLU A 475 1.47 65.70 25.95
CA GLU A 475 1.57 64.29 26.38
C GLU A 475 0.51 63.38 25.76
N THR A 476 -0.65 63.97 25.45
CA THR A 476 -1.76 63.41 24.65
C THR A 476 -1.26 62.67 23.41
N MET A 477 -0.25 63.19 22.70
CA MET A 477 0.28 62.54 21.48
C MET A 477 1.02 61.23 21.79
N SER A 478 1.81 61.19 22.87
CA SER A 478 2.48 59.96 23.32
C SER A 478 1.46 58.90 23.74
N LEU A 479 0.35 59.30 24.37
CA LEU A 479 -0.75 58.40 24.71
C LEU A 479 -1.38 57.79 23.45
N PHE A 480 -1.69 58.63 22.43
CA PHE A 480 -2.25 58.15 21.16
C PHE A 480 -1.31 57.23 20.39
N MET A 481 -0.03 57.57 20.29
CA MET A 481 0.96 56.70 19.65
C MET A 481 1.07 55.35 20.36
N THR A 482 1.00 55.34 21.69
CA THR A 482 1.06 54.09 22.47
C THR A 482 -0.19 53.23 22.28
N GLN A 483 -1.39 53.83 22.28
CA GLN A 483 -2.64 53.11 21.97
C GLN A 483 -2.67 52.60 20.51
N PHE A 484 -2.06 53.34 19.57
CA PHE A 484 -1.95 52.94 18.17
C PHE A 484 -1.03 51.73 18.00
N LEU A 485 0.11 51.70 18.70
CA LEU A 485 1.01 50.55 18.75
C LEU A 485 0.34 49.31 19.37
N LEU A 486 -0.42 49.50 20.46
CA LEU A 486 -1.23 48.44 21.08
C LEU A 486 -2.24 47.85 20.07
N ASN A 487 -2.98 48.70 19.36
CA ASN A 487 -3.95 48.28 18.33
C ASN A 487 -3.28 47.57 17.13
N ILE A 488 -2.09 47.99 16.70
CA ILE A 488 -1.31 47.29 15.67
C ILE A 488 -0.92 45.89 16.14
N GLN A 489 -0.48 45.75 17.40
CA GLN A 489 -0.06 44.46 17.94
C GLN A 489 -1.27 43.52 18.16
N LEU A 490 -2.40 44.05 18.61
CA LEU A 490 -3.69 43.34 18.66
C LEU A 490 -4.14 42.87 17.26
N ARG A 491 -4.13 43.72 16.23
CA ARG A 491 -4.45 43.31 14.84
C ARG A 491 -3.50 42.20 14.35
N ARG A 492 -2.21 42.26 14.68
CA ARG A 492 -1.23 41.21 14.32
C ARG A 492 -1.51 39.88 15.02
N GLN A 493 -1.89 39.90 16.31
CA GLN A 493 -2.28 38.69 17.04
C GLN A 493 -3.59 38.11 16.53
N LEU A 494 -4.57 38.95 16.20
CA LEU A 494 -5.83 38.54 15.58
C LEU A 494 -5.58 37.84 14.23
N ASN A 495 -4.82 38.44 13.31
CA ASN A 495 -4.48 37.80 12.04
C ASN A 495 -3.75 36.45 12.23
N LYS A 496 -2.84 36.34 13.21
CA LYS A 496 -2.18 35.05 13.52
C LYS A 496 -3.19 34.00 14.00
N ALA A 497 -4.14 34.38 14.85
CA ALA A 497 -5.19 33.49 15.32
C ALA A 497 -6.17 33.09 14.19
N THR A 498 -6.54 34.03 13.31
CA THR A 498 -7.34 33.76 12.11
C THR A 498 -6.65 32.76 11.19
N ILE A 499 -5.38 33.00 10.82
CA ILE A 499 -4.61 32.08 9.96
C ILE A 499 -4.47 30.69 10.60
N ALA A 500 -4.26 30.61 11.92
CA ALA A 500 -4.19 29.33 12.63
C ALA A 500 -5.55 28.60 12.68
N ALA A 501 -6.67 29.34 12.76
CA ALA A 501 -8.02 28.78 12.70
C ALA A 501 -8.41 28.34 11.29
N GLU A 502 -8.04 29.12 10.26
CA GLU A 502 -8.20 28.77 8.84
C GLU A 502 -7.42 27.50 8.52
N GLN A 503 -6.13 27.42 8.88
CA GLN A 503 -5.33 26.20 8.72
C GLN A 503 -5.92 25.01 9.48
N ALA A 504 -6.38 25.19 10.72
CA ALA A 504 -7.07 24.13 11.45
C ALA A 504 -8.35 23.66 10.73
N HIS A 505 -9.09 24.57 10.08
CA HIS A 505 -10.27 24.25 9.29
C HIS A 505 -9.92 23.58 7.93
N GLU A 506 -8.76 23.89 7.33
CA GLU A 506 -8.24 23.17 6.14
C GLU A 506 -7.76 21.75 6.50
N PHE A 507 -7.16 21.56 7.67
CA PHE A 507 -6.77 20.24 8.15
C PHE A 507 -7.95 19.40 8.68
N GLN A 508 -9.05 20.00 9.12
CA GLN A 508 -10.24 19.29 9.61
C GLN A 508 -10.81 18.24 8.63
N PRO A 509 -11.09 18.52 7.34
CA PRO A 509 -11.53 17.50 6.39
C PRO A 509 -10.47 16.44 6.09
N ILE A 510 -9.17 16.75 6.27
CA ILE A 510 -8.09 15.76 6.15
C ILE A 510 -8.13 14.80 7.35
N ILE A 511 -8.24 15.32 8.58
CA ILE A 511 -8.43 14.56 9.83
C ILE A 511 -9.66 13.63 9.72
N GLU A 512 -10.78 14.17 9.24
CA GLU A 512 -12.02 13.41 9.00
C GLU A 512 -11.85 12.34 7.91
N SER A 513 -11.14 12.63 6.81
CA SER A 513 -10.86 11.65 5.75
C SER A 513 -9.97 10.48 6.20
N LEU A 514 -9.16 10.69 7.23
CA LEU A 514 -8.36 9.64 7.89
C LEU A 514 -9.19 8.82 8.90
N GLY A 515 -10.45 9.18 9.15
CA GLY A 515 -11.35 8.51 10.09
C GLY A 515 -11.09 8.84 11.56
N VAL A 516 -10.36 9.92 11.82
CA VAL A 516 -9.86 10.31 13.15
C VAL A 516 -10.67 11.49 13.70
N GLN A 517 -10.88 11.60 15.02
CA GLN A 517 -11.66 12.71 15.60
C GLN A 517 -10.80 13.89 16.07
N LYS A 518 -9.48 13.71 16.25
CA LYS A 518 -8.54 14.76 16.67
C LYS A 518 -7.20 14.63 15.94
N ALA A 519 -6.52 15.75 15.72
CA ALA A 519 -5.16 15.75 15.18
C ALA A 519 -4.18 14.91 16.04
N ASP A 520 -4.34 14.93 17.36
CA ASP A 520 -3.48 14.24 18.35
C ASP A 520 -3.49 12.70 18.21
N GLU A 521 -4.50 12.14 17.54
CA GLU A 521 -4.68 10.70 17.34
C GLU A 521 -3.98 10.21 16.04
N ILE A 522 -3.60 11.11 15.13
CA ILE A 522 -2.91 10.79 13.86
C ILE A 522 -1.55 10.08 14.06
N PRO A 523 -0.67 10.48 15.01
CA PRO A 523 0.60 9.78 15.24
C PRO A 523 0.41 8.30 15.61
N LEU A 524 -0.63 7.97 16.39
CA LEU A 524 -0.95 6.59 16.77
C LEU A 524 -1.39 5.78 15.54
N LEU A 525 -2.26 6.35 14.69
CA LEU A 525 -2.68 5.72 13.44
C LEU A 525 -1.50 5.48 12.48
N ILE A 526 -0.55 6.42 12.43
CA ILE A 526 0.69 6.28 11.66
C ILE A 526 1.56 5.12 12.18
N ASP A 527 1.66 4.95 13.50
CA ASP A 527 2.44 3.86 14.10
C ASP A 527 1.76 2.49 13.93
N ASP A 528 0.43 2.41 14.05
CA ASP A 528 -0.36 1.22 13.70
C ASP A 528 -0.14 0.81 12.22
N TYR A 529 -0.11 1.78 11.29
CA TYR A 529 0.17 1.49 9.89
C TYR A 529 1.63 1.07 9.65
N LYS A 530 2.62 1.59 10.38
CA LYS A 530 4.00 1.09 10.32
C LYS A 530 4.06 -0.38 10.75
N GLU A 531 3.42 -0.74 11.86
CA GLU A 531 3.41 -2.12 12.36
C GLU A 531 2.72 -3.08 11.38
N GLN A 532 1.62 -2.64 10.75
CA GLN A 532 0.96 -3.41 9.66
C GLN A 532 1.86 -3.58 8.44
N ILE A 533 2.60 -2.54 8.03
CA ILE A 533 3.58 -2.61 6.92
C ILE A 533 4.72 -3.58 7.26
N GLU A 534 5.20 -3.61 8.50
CA GLU A 534 6.24 -4.56 8.92
C GLU A 534 5.72 -6.01 8.97
N LYS A 535 4.51 -6.23 9.48
CA LYS A 535 3.79 -7.53 9.42
C LYS A 535 3.61 -8.02 7.97
N LEU A 536 3.27 -7.13 7.04
CA LEU A 536 3.17 -7.45 5.62
C LEU A 536 4.54 -7.69 4.96
N SER A 537 5.58 -6.96 5.35
CA SER A 537 6.96 -7.12 4.85
C SER A 537 7.57 -8.46 5.26
N THR A 538 7.39 -8.86 6.53
CA THR A 538 7.82 -10.16 7.05
C THR A 538 7.05 -11.30 6.39
N ALA A 539 5.72 -11.21 6.26
CA ALA A 539 4.91 -12.19 5.54
C ALA A 539 5.32 -12.32 4.05
N ARG A 540 5.54 -11.21 3.35
CA ARG A 540 6.06 -11.19 1.96
C ARG A 540 7.42 -11.86 1.83
N THR A 541 8.27 -11.73 2.86
CA THR A 541 9.60 -12.37 2.90
C THR A 541 9.51 -13.88 3.13
N GLN A 542 8.62 -14.33 4.01
CA GLN A 542 8.32 -15.75 4.19
C GLN A 542 7.73 -16.39 2.92
N LEU A 543 6.76 -15.71 2.27
CA LEU A 543 6.19 -16.14 0.98
C LEU A 543 7.28 -16.26 -0.12
N ARG A 544 8.19 -15.29 -0.21
CA ARG A 544 9.34 -15.36 -1.14
C ARG A 544 10.28 -16.54 -0.84
N LYS A 545 10.49 -16.89 0.43
CA LYS A 545 11.30 -18.06 0.81
C LYS A 545 10.62 -19.37 0.40
N SER A 546 9.32 -19.49 0.70
CA SER A 546 8.49 -20.63 0.29
C SER A 546 8.43 -20.80 -1.23
N LEU A 547 8.23 -19.71 -1.98
CA LEU A 547 8.24 -19.71 -3.44
C LEU A 547 9.56 -20.24 -4.03
N LYS A 548 10.71 -19.79 -3.49
CA LYS A 548 12.02 -20.30 -3.91
C LYS A 548 12.19 -21.79 -3.61
N GLN A 549 11.71 -22.27 -2.46
CA GLN A 549 11.76 -23.69 -2.10
C GLN A 549 10.87 -24.53 -3.03
N SER A 550 9.66 -24.06 -3.36
CA SER A 550 8.75 -24.68 -4.31
C SER A 550 9.33 -24.74 -5.73
N GLN A 551 9.94 -23.65 -6.21
CA GLN A 551 10.62 -23.60 -7.51
C GLN A 551 11.82 -24.57 -7.57
N ALA A 552 12.60 -24.69 -6.49
CA ALA A 552 13.70 -25.66 -6.42
C ALA A 552 13.20 -27.11 -6.44
N ALA A 553 12.13 -27.42 -5.70
CA ALA A 553 11.50 -28.73 -5.71
C ALA A 553 10.92 -29.09 -7.09
N LEU A 554 10.28 -28.14 -7.78
CA LEU A 554 9.75 -28.34 -9.13
C LEU A 554 10.87 -28.57 -10.17
N LEU A 555 12.00 -27.86 -10.07
CA LEU A 555 13.19 -28.12 -10.88
C LEU A 555 13.81 -29.51 -10.61
N GLN A 556 13.79 -29.97 -9.36
CA GLN A 556 14.24 -31.32 -9.00
C GLN A 556 13.28 -32.39 -9.52
N GLN A 557 11.97 -32.16 -9.44
CA GLN A 557 10.96 -33.05 -9.99
C GLN A 557 11.06 -33.15 -11.52
N ASN A 558 11.19 -32.03 -12.25
CA ASN A 558 11.36 -32.05 -13.70
C ASN A 558 12.62 -32.85 -14.13
N LYS A 559 13.70 -32.83 -13.34
CA LYS A 559 14.88 -33.68 -13.60
C LYS A 559 14.58 -35.17 -13.38
N ALA A 560 13.80 -35.51 -12.36
CA ALA A 560 13.36 -36.88 -12.12
C ALA A 560 12.39 -37.38 -13.22
N ASP A 561 11.42 -36.55 -13.62
CA ASP A 561 10.44 -36.88 -14.66
C ASP A 561 11.13 -37.04 -16.04
N ASN A 562 12.09 -36.19 -16.40
CA ASN A 562 12.94 -36.39 -17.59
C ASN A 562 13.74 -37.70 -17.53
N THR A 563 14.27 -38.06 -16.35
CA THR A 563 15.01 -39.32 -16.17
C THR A 563 14.08 -40.54 -16.34
N CYS A 564 12.86 -40.47 -15.81
CA CYS A 564 11.81 -41.47 -16.01
C CYS A 564 11.36 -41.57 -17.47
N GLN A 565 11.31 -40.45 -18.21
CA GLN A 565 10.98 -40.44 -19.63
C GLN A 565 12.06 -41.14 -20.47
N VAL A 566 13.34 -40.83 -20.27
CA VAL A 566 14.45 -41.53 -20.95
C VAL A 566 14.46 -43.04 -20.62
N ALA A 567 14.10 -43.41 -19.39
CA ALA A 567 13.93 -44.82 -19.02
C ALA A 567 12.73 -45.48 -19.73
N LEU A 568 11.61 -44.77 -19.90
CA LEU A 568 10.45 -45.24 -20.66
C LEU A 568 10.75 -45.40 -22.15
N GLU A 569 11.45 -44.45 -22.76
CA GLU A 569 11.88 -44.51 -24.17
C GLU A 569 12.82 -45.70 -24.41
N LYS A 570 13.76 -45.95 -23.49
CA LYS A 570 14.63 -47.14 -23.53
C LYS A 570 13.84 -48.45 -23.37
N LEU A 571 12.84 -48.50 -22.48
CA LEU A 571 11.99 -49.67 -22.31
C LEU A 571 11.06 -49.90 -23.51
N GLN A 572 10.59 -48.85 -24.16
CA GLN A 572 9.79 -48.95 -25.38
C GLN A 572 10.61 -49.58 -26.51
N LEU A 573 11.84 -49.08 -26.76
CA LEU A 573 12.76 -49.69 -27.72
C LEU A 573 13.03 -51.17 -27.44
N GLN A 574 13.11 -51.56 -26.16
CA GLN A 574 13.28 -52.97 -25.78
C GLN A 574 12.02 -53.81 -26.04
N VAL A 575 10.82 -53.27 -25.81
CA VAL A 575 9.54 -53.91 -26.15
C VAL A 575 9.40 -54.06 -27.68
N ASP A 576 9.72 -53.02 -28.45
CA ASP A 576 9.67 -53.05 -29.91
C ASP A 576 10.64 -54.09 -30.48
N THR A 577 11.85 -54.17 -29.91
CA THR A 577 12.85 -55.20 -30.26
C THR A 577 12.31 -56.62 -29.99
N LEU A 578 11.76 -56.86 -28.80
CA LEU A 578 11.18 -58.17 -28.44
C LEU A 578 9.94 -58.52 -29.26
N SER A 579 9.17 -57.54 -29.73
CA SER A 579 8.05 -57.76 -30.65
C SER A 579 8.55 -58.23 -32.01
N ASN A 580 9.58 -57.59 -32.56
CA ASN A 580 10.19 -58.00 -33.82
C ASN A 580 10.84 -59.40 -33.73
N GLU A 581 11.51 -59.71 -32.60
CA GLU A 581 12.03 -61.06 -32.34
C GLU A 581 10.91 -62.11 -32.29
N ARG A 582 9.78 -61.79 -31.64
CA ARG A 582 8.60 -62.67 -31.63
C ARG A 582 8.07 -62.90 -33.06
N GLU A 583 7.90 -61.86 -33.86
CA GLU A 583 7.40 -62.01 -35.24
C GLU A 583 8.33 -62.88 -36.10
N ILE A 584 9.65 -62.74 -35.95
CA ILE A 584 10.65 -63.60 -36.61
C ILE A 584 10.54 -65.06 -36.15
N LEU A 585 10.28 -65.30 -34.86
CA LEU A 585 10.04 -66.65 -34.32
C LEU A 585 8.70 -67.23 -34.81
N GLU A 586 7.65 -66.43 -34.90
CA GLU A 586 6.33 -66.82 -35.39
C GLU A 586 6.39 -67.21 -36.89
N VAL A 587 7.18 -66.49 -37.70
CA VAL A 587 7.50 -66.89 -39.08
C VAL A 587 8.27 -68.21 -39.12
N LYS A 588 9.27 -68.43 -38.25
CA LYS A 588 10.02 -69.70 -38.19
C LYS A 588 9.14 -70.89 -37.82
N VAL A 589 8.20 -70.72 -36.88
CA VAL A 589 7.23 -71.77 -36.52
C VAL A 589 6.34 -72.11 -37.73
N ASN A 590 5.84 -71.10 -38.45
CA ASN A 590 5.05 -71.32 -39.66
C ASN A 590 5.82 -72.04 -40.78
N VAL A 591 7.14 -71.82 -40.92
CA VAL A 591 7.98 -72.60 -41.85
C VAL A 591 8.09 -74.06 -41.38
N MET A 592 8.42 -74.29 -40.10
CA MET A 592 8.53 -75.65 -39.54
C MET A 592 7.23 -76.44 -39.61
N GLU A 593 6.07 -75.81 -39.41
CA GLU A 593 4.77 -76.47 -39.58
C GLU A 593 4.54 -76.94 -41.02
N ASN A 594 4.98 -76.18 -42.02
CA ASN A 594 4.84 -76.58 -43.43
C ASN A 594 5.78 -77.73 -43.78
N ASP A 595 7.02 -77.73 -43.28
CA ASP A 595 7.96 -78.86 -43.44
C ASP A 595 7.42 -80.14 -42.78
N ILE A 596 6.80 -80.03 -41.59
CA ILE A 596 6.14 -81.16 -40.91
C ILE A 596 4.97 -81.69 -41.74
N ARG A 597 4.12 -80.82 -42.32
CA ARG A 597 3.01 -81.23 -43.19
C ARG A 597 3.50 -81.95 -44.46
N ALA A 598 4.62 -81.52 -45.04
CA ALA A 598 5.25 -82.18 -46.19
C ALA A 598 5.84 -83.56 -45.82
N LYS A 599 6.42 -83.71 -44.62
CA LYS A 599 6.88 -85.01 -44.10
C LYS A 599 5.72 -85.97 -43.80
N ASP A 600 4.59 -85.45 -43.31
CA ASP A 600 3.42 -86.25 -42.97
C ASP A 600 2.69 -86.80 -44.23
N THR A 601 2.75 -86.11 -45.37
CA THR A 601 2.31 -86.67 -46.67
C THR A 601 3.25 -87.73 -47.23
N GLU A 602 4.57 -87.61 -47.00
CA GLU A 602 5.56 -88.64 -47.37
C GLU A 602 5.31 -89.96 -46.62
N ILE A 603 5.08 -89.91 -45.31
CA ILE A 603 4.75 -91.07 -44.46
C ILE A 603 3.47 -91.79 -44.92
N LYS A 604 2.45 -91.03 -45.34
CA LYS A 604 1.19 -91.59 -45.88
C LYS A 604 1.39 -92.35 -47.19
N SER A 605 2.41 -92.02 -47.99
CA SER A 605 2.75 -92.80 -49.20
C SER A 605 3.41 -94.15 -48.86
N LEU A 606 4.31 -94.17 -47.88
CA LEU A 606 5.06 -95.37 -47.47
C LEU A 606 4.16 -96.42 -46.79
N ASN A 607 3.22 -96.00 -45.94
CA ASN A 607 2.28 -96.92 -45.30
C ASN A 607 1.37 -97.65 -46.31
N LYS A 608 1.07 -97.03 -47.45
CA LYS A 608 0.33 -97.70 -48.54
C LYS A 608 1.13 -98.87 -49.13
N GLN A 609 2.43 -98.67 -49.39
CA GLN A 609 3.33 -99.71 -49.92
C GLN A 609 3.51 -100.88 -48.93
N LEU A 610 3.52 -100.61 -47.62
CA LEU A 610 3.61 -101.65 -46.58
C LEU A 610 2.34 -102.53 -46.52
N THR A 611 1.17 -101.97 -46.86
CA THR A 611 -0.11 -102.66 -46.78
C THR A 611 -0.24 -103.74 -47.88
N ASP A 612 0.23 -103.45 -49.09
CA ASP A 612 0.19 -104.38 -50.24
C ASP A 612 1.13 -105.61 -50.08
N ALA A 613 2.09 -105.56 -49.14
CA ALA A 613 3.06 -106.63 -48.90
C ALA A 613 2.53 -107.74 -47.97
N LEU A 614 1.61 -107.43 -47.05
CA LEU A 614 1.14 -108.38 -46.01
C LEU A 614 0.12 -109.41 -46.52
N ALA A 615 -0.40 -109.27 -47.74
CA ALA A 615 -1.50 -110.08 -48.28
C ALA A 615 -1.06 -111.39 -48.99
N ARG A 616 0.09 -112.00 -48.64
CA ARG A 616 0.71 -113.08 -49.45
C ARG A 616 1.16 -114.38 -48.74
N CYS A 617 0.88 -114.60 -47.46
CA CYS A 617 1.24 -115.88 -46.79
C CYS A 617 0.14 -116.44 -45.86
N ASN A 618 -0.37 -117.62 -46.22
CA ASN A 618 -1.09 -118.56 -45.35
C ASN A 618 -0.06 -119.53 -44.70
N GLY A 619 -0.36 -120.40 -43.72
CA GLY A 619 -1.60 -120.70 -43.00
C GLY A 619 -1.47 -121.99 -42.16
N GLU A 620 -2.61 -122.60 -41.79
CA GLU A 620 -2.80 -123.97 -41.26
C GLU A 620 -2.22 -124.37 -39.88
N LYS A 621 -3.12 -124.49 -38.88
CA LYS A 621 -3.53 -125.79 -38.27
C LYS A 621 -4.67 -125.59 -37.26
N GLU A 622 -5.65 -126.49 -37.26
CA GLU A 622 -6.97 -126.23 -36.61
C GLU A 622 -7.46 -127.36 -35.68
N THR A 623 -6.61 -128.35 -35.35
CA THR A 623 -7.02 -129.59 -34.64
C THR A 623 -6.43 -129.78 -33.24
N GLU A 624 -5.61 -128.83 -32.73
CA GLU A 624 -5.05 -128.87 -31.36
C GLU A 624 -5.91 -128.05 -30.36
N LEU A 625 -6.82 -127.21 -30.86
CA LEU A 625 -7.55 -126.20 -30.08
C LEU A 625 -8.58 -126.74 -29.09
N GLU A 626 -9.29 -127.83 -29.42
CA GLU A 626 -10.39 -128.33 -28.58
C GLU A 626 -9.90 -128.89 -27.22
N MET A 627 -8.68 -129.43 -27.15
CA MET A 627 -8.13 -129.96 -25.90
C MET A 627 -7.53 -128.87 -25.00
N ASP A 628 -6.96 -127.80 -25.57
CA ASP A 628 -6.40 -126.69 -24.78
C ASP A 628 -7.53 -125.88 -24.10
N ILE A 629 -8.68 -125.69 -24.76
CA ILE A 629 -9.85 -124.99 -24.21
C ILE A 629 -10.26 -125.53 -22.82
N GLN A 630 -10.27 -126.86 -22.64
CA GLN A 630 -10.69 -127.47 -21.38
C GLN A 630 -9.68 -127.29 -20.24
N ASN A 631 -8.38 -127.16 -20.56
CA ASN A 631 -7.36 -126.77 -19.58
C ASN A 631 -7.46 -125.28 -19.21
N LYS A 632 -7.68 -124.38 -20.18
CA LYS A 632 -7.88 -122.93 -19.92
C LYS A 632 -9.08 -122.69 -18.99
N GLN A 633 -10.18 -123.43 -19.15
CA GLN A 633 -11.37 -123.29 -18.30
C GLN A 633 -11.09 -123.52 -16.81
N ASN A 634 -10.21 -124.47 -16.47
CA ASN A 634 -9.82 -124.69 -15.07
C ASN A 634 -8.88 -123.60 -14.56
N GLN A 635 -8.00 -123.08 -15.41
CA GLN A 635 -7.10 -121.96 -15.08
C GLN A 635 -7.86 -120.65 -14.82
N ILE A 636 -8.93 -120.40 -15.58
CA ILE A 636 -9.83 -119.25 -15.42
C ILE A 636 -10.53 -119.25 -14.05
N LYS A 637 -10.93 -120.40 -13.50
CA LYS A 637 -11.56 -120.48 -12.18
C LYS A 637 -10.63 -119.98 -11.07
N SER A 638 -9.38 -120.43 -11.05
CA SER A 638 -8.40 -120.00 -10.04
C SER A 638 -8.06 -118.50 -10.14
N LEU A 639 -7.99 -117.96 -11.36
CA LEU A 639 -7.76 -116.52 -11.56
C LEU A 639 -8.96 -115.67 -11.08
N ASN A 640 -10.20 -116.13 -11.27
CA ASN A 640 -11.39 -115.44 -10.77
C ASN A 640 -11.44 -115.35 -9.23
N GLU A 641 -10.97 -116.39 -8.53
CA GLU A 641 -10.84 -116.37 -7.06
C GLU A 641 -9.82 -115.32 -6.59
N GLN A 642 -8.68 -115.20 -7.27
CA GLN A 642 -7.68 -114.15 -6.97
C GLN A 642 -8.19 -112.74 -7.27
N ILE A 643 -8.92 -112.55 -8.38
CA ILE A 643 -9.56 -111.27 -8.73
C ILE A 643 -10.57 -110.87 -7.63
N SER A 644 -11.38 -111.80 -7.14
CA SER A 644 -12.33 -111.54 -6.05
C SER A 644 -11.63 -111.11 -4.75
N GLN A 645 -10.52 -111.75 -4.38
CA GLN A 645 -9.74 -111.34 -3.20
C GLN A 645 -9.14 -109.93 -3.36
N LEU A 646 -8.62 -109.58 -4.54
CA LEU A 646 -8.07 -108.26 -4.82
C LEU A 646 -9.15 -107.16 -4.87
N GLN A 647 -10.34 -107.46 -5.38
CA GLN A 647 -11.48 -106.52 -5.39
C GLN A 647 -11.89 -106.15 -3.95
N ASN A 648 -12.03 -107.14 -3.06
CA ASN A 648 -12.37 -106.89 -1.64
C ASN A 648 -11.32 -106.01 -0.93
N GLN A 649 -10.03 -106.18 -1.23
CA GLN A 649 -8.98 -105.32 -0.69
C GLN A 649 -9.03 -103.88 -1.25
N LEU A 650 -9.33 -103.74 -2.55
CA LEU A 650 -9.45 -102.43 -3.21
C LEU A 650 -10.62 -101.61 -2.65
N GLU A 651 -11.78 -102.23 -2.45
CA GLU A 651 -12.96 -101.58 -1.87
C GLU A 651 -12.72 -101.13 -0.42
N GLY A 652 -12.04 -101.96 0.39
CA GLY A 652 -11.62 -101.61 1.74
C GLY A 652 -10.71 -100.37 1.79
N ALA A 653 -9.72 -100.29 0.89
CA ALA A 653 -8.83 -99.13 0.77
C ALA A 653 -9.60 -97.86 0.32
N ALA A 654 -10.46 -97.99 -0.70
CA ALA A 654 -11.26 -96.88 -1.22
C ALA A 654 -12.21 -96.30 -0.15
N ALA A 655 -12.85 -97.15 0.67
CA ALA A 655 -13.73 -96.74 1.75
C ALA A 655 -12.99 -95.94 2.85
N ILE A 656 -11.73 -96.27 3.14
CA ILE A 656 -10.89 -95.53 4.09
C ILE A 656 -10.51 -94.17 3.50
N GLN A 657 -10.04 -94.13 2.25
CA GLN A 657 -9.61 -92.88 1.59
C GLN A 657 -10.78 -91.90 1.41
N GLN A 658 -11.98 -92.39 1.06
CA GLN A 658 -13.18 -91.56 0.90
C GLN A 658 -13.65 -90.96 2.25
N ARG A 659 -13.44 -91.66 3.38
CA ARG A 659 -13.71 -91.11 4.73
C ARG A 659 -12.70 -90.04 5.14
N ALA A 660 -11.44 -90.14 4.70
CA ALA A 660 -10.44 -89.10 4.93
C ALA A 660 -10.75 -87.82 4.14
N LEU A 661 -11.02 -87.95 2.84
CA LEU A 661 -11.40 -86.83 1.97
C LEU A 661 -12.62 -86.06 2.49
N LYS A 662 -13.70 -86.77 2.86
CA LYS A 662 -14.91 -86.14 3.43
C LYS A 662 -14.66 -85.38 4.74
N LYS A 663 -13.64 -85.70 5.53
CA LYS A 663 -13.25 -84.89 6.70
C LYS A 663 -12.54 -83.60 6.27
N GLN A 664 -11.67 -83.68 5.27
CA GLN A 664 -10.92 -82.54 4.74
C GLN A 664 -11.83 -81.55 3.98
N GLU A 665 -12.76 -82.04 3.16
CA GLU A 665 -13.78 -81.22 2.48
C GLU A 665 -14.61 -80.40 3.48
N ASN A 666 -15.08 -81.04 4.56
CA ASN A 666 -15.88 -80.35 5.60
C ASN A 666 -15.07 -79.32 6.39
N ALA A 667 -13.75 -79.49 6.54
CA ALA A 667 -12.88 -78.49 7.15
C ALA A 667 -12.68 -77.27 6.22
N HIS A 668 -12.34 -77.50 4.95
CA HIS A 668 -12.20 -76.43 3.96
C HIS A 668 -13.51 -75.68 3.71
N ARG A 669 -14.65 -76.38 3.71
CA ARG A 669 -15.98 -75.78 3.57
C ARG A 669 -16.28 -74.77 4.69
N LYS A 670 -16.02 -75.11 5.94
CA LYS A 670 -16.18 -74.17 7.07
C LYS A 670 -15.28 -72.94 6.93
N MET A 671 -14.02 -73.14 6.52
CA MET A 671 -13.08 -72.04 6.31
C MET A 671 -13.53 -71.10 5.17
N LEU A 672 -14.14 -71.64 4.10
CA LEU A 672 -14.74 -70.85 3.03
C LEU A 672 -16.01 -70.10 3.48
N GLU A 673 -16.85 -70.72 4.31
CA GLU A 673 -18.04 -70.09 4.90
C GLU A 673 -17.64 -68.93 5.84
N GLU A 674 -16.57 -69.09 6.63
CA GLU A 674 -16.00 -68.03 7.47
C GLU A 674 -15.36 -66.88 6.66
N LEU A 675 -14.56 -67.18 5.62
CA LEU A 675 -14.00 -66.14 4.74
C LEU A 675 -15.10 -65.37 3.98
N SER A 676 -16.15 -66.06 3.54
CA SER A 676 -17.30 -65.45 2.86
C SER A 676 -18.03 -64.45 3.77
N LEU A 677 -18.22 -64.80 5.05
CA LEU A 677 -18.79 -63.92 6.05
C LEU A 677 -17.93 -62.67 6.29
N GLN A 678 -16.60 -62.82 6.39
CA GLN A 678 -15.67 -61.69 6.55
C GLN A 678 -15.67 -60.77 5.32
N LEU A 679 -15.64 -61.33 4.10
CA LEU A 679 -15.75 -60.57 2.86
C LEU A 679 -17.05 -59.76 2.79
N THR A 680 -18.16 -60.35 3.21
CA THR A 680 -19.48 -59.69 3.26
C THR A 680 -19.48 -58.52 4.24
N GLN A 681 -18.93 -58.70 5.45
CA GLN A 681 -18.80 -57.63 6.46
C GLN A 681 -17.92 -56.47 5.96
N VAL A 682 -16.79 -56.77 5.32
CA VAL A 682 -15.88 -55.76 4.75
C VAL A 682 -16.53 -55.03 3.56
N ALA A 683 -17.35 -55.70 2.75
CA ALA A 683 -18.11 -55.06 1.68
C ALA A 683 -19.16 -54.08 2.23
N GLU A 684 -19.94 -54.50 3.24
CA GLU A 684 -20.90 -53.63 3.92
C GLU A 684 -20.25 -52.40 4.57
N GLU A 685 -19.13 -52.59 5.27
CA GLU A 685 -18.47 -51.48 5.95
C GLU A 685 -17.89 -50.46 4.96
N ASN A 686 -17.38 -50.92 3.82
CA ASN A 686 -16.92 -50.06 2.73
C ASN A 686 -18.07 -49.29 2.06
N GLU A 687 -19.23 -49.91 1.81
CA GLU A 687 -20.39 -49.20 1.26
C GLU A 687 -20.93 -48.17 2.28
N ARG A 688 -20.97 -48.50 3.58
CA ARG A 688 -21.32 -47.54 4.65
C ARG A 688 -20.34 -46.36 4.68
N LYS A 689 -19.03 -46.58 4.48
CA LYS A 689 -18.00 -45.54 4.36
C LYS A 689 -18.18 -44.69 3.08
N PHE A 690 -18.45 -45.33 1.94
CA PHE A 690 -18.70 -44.66 0.66
C PHE A 690 -19.94 -43.76 0.73
N GLN A 691 -21.06 -44.24 1.27
CA GLN A 691 -22.29 -43.46 1.46
C GLN A 691 -22.08 -42.24 2.38
N LYS A 692 -21.31 -42.39 3.47
CA LYS A 692 -20.93 -41.25 4.33
C LYS A 692 -20.07 -40.23 3.58
N SER A 693 -19.03 -40.68 2.88
CA SER A 693 -18.17 -39.82 2.06
C SER A 693 -18.97 -39.07 0.97
N LYS A 694 -19.85 -39.77 0.25
CA LYS A 694 -20.72 -39.22 -0.79
C LYS A 694 -21.69 -38.15 -0.26
N LYS A 695 -22.18 -38.27 0.98
CA LYS A 695 -22.97 -37.23 1.66
C LYS A 695 -22.12 -36.01 2.02
N ILE A 696 -20.92 -36.21 2.57
CA ILE A 696 -19.99 -35.12 2.92
C ILE A 696 -19.55 -34.34 1.66
N ILE A 697 -19.18 -35.04 0.59
CA ILE A 697 -18.78 -34.43 -0.70
C ILE A 697 -19.95 -33.63 -1.30
N LYS A 698 -21.19 -34.11 -1.20
CA LYS A 698 -22.36 -33.33 -1.60
C LYS A 698 -22.49 -32.04 -0.77
N ALA A 699 -22.45 -32.14 0.55
CA ALA A 699 -22.61 -30.99 1.45
C ALA A 699 -21.50 -29.93 1.26
N LEU A 700 -20.24 -30.36 1.11
CA LEU A 700 -19.12 -29.47 0.80
C LEU A 700 -19.32 -28.78 -0.57
N LYS A 701 -19.85 -29.49 -1.57
CA LYS A 701 -20.15 -28.88 -2.88
C LYS A 701 -21.26 -27.84 -2.78
N THR A 702 -22.34 -28.08 -2.02
CA THR A 702 -23.39 -27.06 -1.82
C THR A 702 -22.86 -25.85 -1.06
N ASN A 703 -22.10 -26.05 0.03
CA ASN A 703 -21.51 -24.94 0.78
C ASN A 703 -20.59 -24.09 -0.10
N HIS A 704 -19.68 -24.71 -0.84
CA HIS A 704 -18.76 -23.97 -1.70
C HIS A 704 -19.47 -23.26 -2.86
N GLN A 705 -20.59 -23.81 -3.36
CA GLN A 705 -21.42 -23.15 -4.36
C GLN A 705 -22.16 -21.93 -3.77
N LEU A 706 -22.67 -22.01 -2.53
CA LEU A 706 -23.24 -20.87 -1.81
C LEU A 706 -22.20 -19.80 -1.47
N GLU A 707 -20.97 -20.19 -1.12
CA GLU A 707 -19.84 -19.26 -0.93
C GLU A 707 -19.49 -18.54 -2.22
N MET A 708 -19.44 -19.24 -3.36
CA MET A 708 -19.20 -18.65 -4.68
C MET A 708 -20.31 -17.69 -5.10
N GLU A 709 -21.59 -18.02 -4.87
CA GLU A 709 -22.73 -17.13 -5.13
C GLU A 709 -22.71 -15.89 -4.23
N LYS A 710 -22.40 -16.06 -2.93
CA LYS A 710 -22.21 -14.94 -1.99
C LYS A 710 -21.03 -14.04 -2.39
N CYS A 711 -19.91 -14.64 -2.82
CA CYS A 711 -18.74 -13.88 -3.26
C CYS A 711 -18.99 -13.13 -4.57
N LYS A 712 -19.75 -13.72 -5.50
CA LYS A 712 -20.22 -13.04 -6.74
C LYS A 712 -21.17 -11.89 -6.42
N SER A 713 -22.12 -12.10 -5.51
CA SER A 713 -23.06 -11.06 -5.06
C SER A 713 -22.32 -9.87 -4.42
N ASN A 714 -21.38 -10.15 -3.51
CA ASN A 714 -20.52 -9.11 -2.92
C ASN A 714 -19.70 -8.37 -4.00
N TYR A 715 -19.11 -9.08 -4.95
CA TYR A 715 -18.34 -8.48 -6.05
C TYR A 715 -19.21 -7.56 -6.94
N GLU A 716 -20.41 -7.98 -7.33
CA GLU A 716 -21.30 -7.14 -8.14
C GLU A 716 -21.84 -5.94 -7.35
N ALA A 717 -22.08 -6.07 -6.04
CA ALA A 717 -22.41 -4.94 -5.17
C ALA A 717 -21.25 -3.92 -5.06
N SER A 718 -20.01 -4.39 -4.85
CA SER A 718 -18.83 -3.52 -4.85
C SER A 718 -18.58 -2.86 -6.21
N LYS A 719 -18.81 -3.59 -7.31
CA LYS A 719 -18.73 -3.05 -8.67
C LYS A 719 -19.75 -1.94 -8.89
N ALA A 720 -21.00 -2.13 -8.47
CA ALA A 720 -22.05 -1.12 -8.59
C ALA A 720 -21.73 0.15 -7.77
N MET A 721 -21.18 0.01 -6.57
CA MET A 721 -20.72 1.17 -5.77
C MET A 721 -19.56 1.92 -6.44
N LEU A 722 -18.60 1.20 -7.04
CA LEU A 722 -17.51 1.82 -7.81
C LEU A 722 -18.01 2.53 -9.07
N GLU A 723 -18.97 1.94 -9.79
CA GLU A 723 -19.58 2.57 -10.97
C GLU A 723 -20.39 3.83 -10.59
N GLN A 724 -21.10 3.81 -9.45
CA GLN A 724 -21.79 4.97 -8.89
C GLN A 724 -20.78 6.07 -8.45
N SER A 725 -19.68 5.70 -7.80
CA SER A 725 -18.64 6.63 -7.38
C SER A 725 -17.93 7.28 -8.58
N ASN A 726 -17.59 6.50 -9.60
CA ASN A 726 -17.03 7.01 -10.85
C ASN A 726 -17.99 7.97 -11.58
N ALA A 727 -19.30 7.68 -11.59
CA ALA A 727 -20.30 8.60 -12.15
C ALA A 727 -20.39 9.92 -11.36
N GLN A 728 -20.31 9.88 -10.02
CA GLN A 728 -20.26 11.09 -9.20
C GLN A 728 -18.97 11.91 -9.43
N LEU A 729 -17.82 11.24 -9.57
CA LEU A 729 -16.55 11.90 -9.90
C LEU A 729 -16.56 12.53 -11.30
N ALA A 730 -17.13 11.85 -12.30
CA ALA A 730 -17.30 12.38 -13.64
C ALA A 730 -18.21 13.62 -13.67
N ASN A 731 -19.31 13.61 -12.91
CA ASN A 731 -20.19 14.78 -12.78
C ASN A 731 -19.47 15.95 -12.09
N LYS A 732 -18.76 15.71 -10.98
CA LYS A 732 -17.96 16.75 -10.30
C LYS A 732 -16.85 17.32 -11.18
N ALA A 733 -16.19 16.49 -11.98
CA ALA A 733 -15.20 16.95 -12.96
C ALA A 733 -15.84 17.85 -14.03
N LYS A 734 -17.04 17.50 -14.52
CA LYS A 734 -17.80 18.32 -15.46
C LYS A 734 -18.21 19.67 -14.84
N GLU A 735 -18.79 19.65 -13.65
CA GLU A 735 -19.14 20.86 -12.87
C GLU A 735 -17.92 21.76 -12.64
N ALA A 736 -16.76 21.17 -12.31
CA ALA A 736 -15.51 21.91 -12.19
C ALA A 736 -15.11 22.56 -13.52
N THR A 737 -15.12 21.84 -14.65
CA THR A 737 -14.80 22.44 -15.97
C THR A 737 -15.78 23.53 -16.39
N GLU A 738 -17.08 23.38 -16.13
CA GLU A 738 -18.08 24.43 -16.41
C GLU A 738 -17.87 25.67 -15.54
N ASN A 739 -17.45 25.50 -14.28
CA ASN A 739 -17.13 26.62 -13.40
C ASN A 739 -15.77 27.28 -13.76
N THR A 740 -14.77 26.51 -14.21
CA THR A 740 -13.52 27.05 -14.77
C THR A 740 -13.79 27.87 -16.03
N GLN A 741 -14.69 27.42 -16.92
CA GLN A 741 -15.10 28.20 -18.10
C GLN A 741 -15.80 29.50 -17.71
N LYS A 742 -16.70 29.49 -16.72
CA LYS A 742 -17.32 30.72 -16.18
C LYS A 742 -16.29 31.67 -15.56
N LEU A 743 -15.29 31.16 -14.84
CA LEU A 743 -14.19 31.97 -14.30
C LEU A 743 -13.35 32.61 -15.40
N ILE A 744 -12.99 31.87 -16.45
CA ILE A 744 -12.26 32.40 -17.61
C ILE A 744 -13.09 33.48 -18.33
N GLN A 745 -14.39 33.26 -18.51
CA GLN A 745 -15.30 34.25 -19.10
C GLN A 745 -15.36 35.53 -18.25
N ASN A 746 -15.59 35.39 -16.94
CA ASN A 746 -15.65 36.53 -16.01
C ASN A 746 -14.33 37.32 -15.96
N LEU A 747 -13.18 36.64 -16.03
CA LEU A 747 -11.87 37.28 -16.14
C LEU A 747 -11.73 38.05 -17.46
N ALA A 748 -12.06 37.43 -18.59
CA ALA A 748 -11.98 38.07 -19.91
C ALA A 748 -12.93 39.27 -20.06
N ASP A 749 -14.08 39.26 -19.39
CA ASP A 749 -14.99 40.42 -19.35
C ASP A 749 -14.51 41.50 -18.37
N SER A 750 -13.90 41.12 -17.24
CA SER A 750 -13.23 42.05 -16.32
C SER A 750 -12.03 42.74 -16.98
N GLU A 751 -11.24 42.02 -17.78
CA GLU A 751 -10.12 42.59 -18.55
C GLU A 751 -10.60 43.64 -19.57
N LYS A 752 -11.73 43.40 -20.24
CA LYS A 752 -12.35 44.40 -21.14
C LYS A 752 -12.79 45.65 -20.39
N GLU A 753 -13.38 45.49 -19.20
CA GLU A 753 -13.78 46.62 -18.36
C GLU A 753 -12.56 47.42 -17.86
N ILE A 754 -11.48 46.73 -17.44
CA ILE A 754 -10.21 47.36 -17.08
C ILE A 754 -9.59 48.10 -18.28
N GLN A 755 -9.59 47.52 -19.48
CA GLN A 755 -9.12 48.20 -20.70
C GLN A 755 -9.97 49.43 -21.04
N LYS A 756 -11.30 49.33 -20.90
CA LYS A 756 -12.23 50.45 -21.12
C LYS A 756 -11.95 51.58 -20.13
N LEU A 757 -11.89 51.29 -18.83
CA LEU A 757 -11.56 52.24 -17.76
C LEU A 757 -10.16 52.85 -17.94
N SER A 758 -9.17 52.07 -18.39
CA SER A 758 -7.85 52.58 -18.74
C SER A 758 -7.90 53.57 -19.91
N SER A 759 -8.71 53.30 -20.94
CA SER A 759 -8.93 54.22 -22.06
C SER A 759 -9.67 55.49 -21.64
N GLU A 760 -10.51 55.40 -20.61
CA GLU A 760 -11.32 56.48 -20.06
C GLU A 760 -10.45 57.39 -19.16
N ASN A 761 -9.64 56.81 -18.29
CA ASN A 761 -8.59 57.52 -17.54
C ASN A 761 -7.57 58.21 -18.46
N ALA A 762 -7.17 57.59 -19.58
CA ALA A 762 -6.30 58.22 -20.56
C ALA A 762 -6.95 59.47 -21.19
N LYS A 763 -8.25 59.43 -21.50
CA LYS A 763 -9.02 60.60 -21.98
C LYS A 763 -9.15 61.67 -20.88
N LEU A 764 -9.48 61.28 -19.65
CA LEU A 764 -9.61 62.20 -18.51
C LEU A 764 -8.30 62.90 -18.18
N CYS A 765 -7.16 62.21 -18.22
CA CYS A 765 -5.85 62.82 -18.02
C CYS A 765 -5.48 63.77 -19.17
N ALA A 766 -5.89 63.45 -20.40
CA ALA A 766 -5.72 64.37 -21.54
C ALA A 766 -6.60 65.62 -21.43
N THR A 767 -7.87 65.50 -20.98
CA THR A 767 -8.73 66.67 -20.75
C THR A 767 -8.29 67.48 -19.54
N GLN A 768 -7.79 66.85 -18.48
CA GLN A 768 -7.16 67.55 -17.34
C GLN A 768 -5.99 68.42 -17.83
N LYS A 769 -5.04 67.87 -18.58
CA LYS A 769 -3.92 68.65 -19.14
C LYS A 769 -4.38 69.77 -20.07
N ALA A 770 -5.43 69.56 -20.86
CA ALA A 770 -6.02 70.61 -21.68
C ALA A 770 -6.62 71.75 -20.83
N LEU A 771 -7.31 71.42 -19.73
CA LEU A 771 -7.86 72.38 -18.78
C LEU A 771 -6.77 73.12 -17.98
N GLU A 772 -5.70 72.44 -17.58
CA GLU A 772 -4.53 73.04 -16.93
C GLU A 772 -3.85 74.07 -17.84
N VAL A 773 -3.67 73.76 -19.13
CA VAL A 773 -3.16 74.70 -20.14
C VAL A 773 -4.10 75.88 -20.35
N GLN A 774 -5.42 75.65 -20.41
CA GLN A 774 -6.40 76.74 -20.51
C GLN A 774 -6.40 77.64 -19.25
N LEU A 775 -6.28 77.05 -18.06
CA LEU A 775 -6.23 77.77 -16.78
C LEU A 775 -4.95 78.59 -16.66
N ALA A 776 -3.80 78.06 -17.08
CA ALA A 776 -2.56 78.81 -17.19
C ALA A 776 -2.69 80.01 -18.14
N ALA A 777 -3.22 79.80 -19.36
CA ALA A 777 -3.44 80.86 -20.34
C ALA A 777 -4.43 81.94 -19.84
N ALA A 778 -5.49 81.53 -19.11
CA ALA A 778 -6.42 82.46 -18.48
C ALA A 778 -5.77 83.27 -17.35
N LYS A 779 -4.89 82.63 -16.55
CA LYS A 779 -4.12 83.28 -15.48
C LYS A 779 -3.14 84.31 -16.04
N ASP A 780 -2.42 83.99 -17.12
CA ASP A 780 -1.54 84.91 -17.84
C ASP A 780 -2.31 86.09 -18.46
N LYS A 781 -3.51 85.84 -19.01
CA LYS A 781 -4.39 86.89 -19.51
C LYS A 781 -4.85 87.82 -18.39
N ALA A 782 -5.27 87.28 -17.25
CA ALA A 782 -5.67 88.05 -16.07
C ALA A 782 -4.51 88.88 -15.48
N VAL A 783 -3.27 88.35 -15.48
CA VAL A 783 -2.07 89.09 -15.08
C VAL A 783 -1.81 90.26 -16.04
N LYS A 784 -1.87 90.04 -17.36
CA LYS A 784 -1.72 91.10 -18.37
C LYS A 784 -2.82 92.15 -18.29
N GLU A 785 -4.07 91.75 -18.07
CA GLU A 785 -5.19 92.67 -17.89
C GLU A 785 -5.04 93.50 -16.61
N LYS A 786 -4.68 92.87 -15.48
CA LYS A 786 -4.35 93.58 -14.23
C LYS A 786 -3.22 94.59 -14.43
N GLN A 787 -2.13 94.19 -15.10
CA GLN A 787 -0.98 95.08 -15.33
C GLN A 787 -1.34 96.23 -16.28
N ASN A 788 -2.14 95.99 -17.32
CA ASN A 788 -2.66 97.04 -18.20
C ASN A 788 -3.59 98.01 -17.45
N SER A 789 -4.48 97.52 -16.59
CA SER A 789 -5.33 98.37 -15.74
C SER A 789 -4.49 99.18 -14.75
N GLN A 790 -3.46 98.59 -14.16
CA GLN A 790 -2.56 99.26 -13.23
C GLN A 790 -1.72 100.35 -13.94
N ASN A 791 -1.30 100.10 -15.18
CA ASN A 791 -0.67 101.10 -16.06
C ASN A 791 -1.64 102.24 -16.43
N GLN A 792 -2.91 101.93 -16.73
CA GLN A 792 -3.94 102.95 -16.99
C GLN A 792 -4.22 103.82 -15.75
N ILE A 793 -4.29 103.22 -14.56
CA ILE A 793 -4.45 103.94 -13.29
C ILE A 793 -3.24 104.86 -13.04
N ALA A 794 -2.02 104.38 -13.26
CA ALA A 794 -0.81 105.20 -13.14
C ALA A 794 -0.80 106.38 -14.14
N ALA A 795 -1.20 106.14 -15.39
CA ALA A 795 -1.31 107.21 -16.40
C ALA A 795 -2.40 108.23 -16.03
N GLN A 796 -3.54 107.79 -15.50
CA GLN A 796 -4.60 108.69 -15.02
C GLN A 796 -4.14 109.49 -13.79
N ALA A 797 -3.41 108.88 -12.86
CA ALA A 797 -2.83 109.57 -11.70
C ALA A 797 -1.88 110.69 -12.15
N LEU A 798 -0.96 110.43 -13.08
CA LEU A 798 -0.05 111.45 -13.64
C LEU A 798 -0.81 112.59 -14.34
N VAL A 799 -1.91 112.30 -15.06
CA VAL A 799 -2.76 113.33 -15.68
C VAL A 799 -3.51 114.17 -14.63
N ILE A 800 -3.94 113.56 -13.53
CA ILE A 800 -4.57 114.27 -12.41
C ILE A 800 -3.53 115.14 -11.67
N GLU A 801 -2.34 114.62 -11.41
CA GLU A 801 -1.24 115.32 -10.75
C GLU A 801 -0.76 116.52 -11.58
N SER A 802 -0.59 116.35 -12.90
CA SER A 802 -0.31 117.45 -13.83
C SER A 802 -1.38 118.55 -13.76
N LYS A 803 -2.67 118.18 -13.74
CA LYS A 803 -3.78 119.15 -13.63
C LYS A 803 -3.83 119.84 -12.26
N ILE A 804 -3.48 119.13 -11.17
CA ILE A 804 -3.35 119.74 -9.85
C ILE A 804 -2.21 120.76 -9.85
N GLN A 805 -1.08 120.46 -10.49
CA GLN A 805 0.08 121.35 -10.55
C GLN A 805 -0.15 122.56 -11.49
N GLU A 806 -0.83 122.38 -12.62
CA GLU A 806 -1.35 123.48 -13.46
C GLU A 806 -2.28 124.40 -12.65
N ARG A 807 -3.25 123.83 -11.94
CA ARG A 807 -4.23 124.61 -11.15
C ARG A 807 -3.57 125.30 -9.95
N ALA A 808 -2.58 124.69 -9.31
CA ALA A 808 -1.79 125.31 -8.26
C ALA A 808 -0.96 126.50 -8.79
N ASN A 809 -0.41 126.38 -10.01
CA ASN A 809 0.28 127.48 -10.67
C ASN A 809 -0.69 128.62 -11.06
N GLN A 810 -1.90 128.31 -11.53
CA GLN A 810 -2.95 129.30 -11.80
C GLN A 810 -3.37 130.06 -10.53
N ILE A 811 -3.71 129.35 -9.44
CA ILE A 811 -4.06 129.96 -8.15
C ILE A 811 -2.91 130.85 -7.62
N LYS A 812 -1.65 130.45 -7.84
CA LYS A 812 -0.46 131.24 -7.47
C LYS A 812 -0.29 132.49 -8.34
N GLN A 813 -0.70 132.47 -9.61
CA GLN A 813 -0.76 133.65 -10.47
C GLN A 813 -1.90 134.59 -10.04
N GLU A 814 -3.12 134.07 -9.87
CA GLU A 814 -4.29 134.82 -9.39
C GLU A 814 -4.01 135.52 -8.05
N PHE A 815 -3.39 134.82 -7.09
CA PHE A 815 -3.02 135.38 -5.80
C PHE A 815 -1.97 136.50 -5.92
N ASN A 816 -0.96 136.33 -6.78
CA ASN A 816 0.04 137.37 -7.03
C ASN A 816 -0.55 138.60 -7.74
N GLU A 817 -1.52 138.41 -8.64
CA GLU A 817 -2.23 139.49 -9.32
C GLU A 817 -3.17 140.24 -8.37
N GLN A 818 -3.93 139.53 -7.52
CA GLN A 818 -4.72 140.14 -6.43
C GLN A 818 -3.82 140.91 -5.45
N LYS A 819 -2.69 140.34 -5.04
CA LYS A 819 -1.69 140.99 -4.18
C LYS A 819 -1.14 142.27 -4.83
N LYS A 820 -0.79 142.23 -6.13
CA LYS A 820 -0.37 143.43 -6.86
C LYS A 820 -1.48 144.48 -6.91
N ASN A 821 -2.72 144.10 -7.25
CA ASN A 821 -3.86 145.01 -7.30
C ASN A 821 -4.14 145.66 -5.93
N LEU A 822 -3.92 144.95 -4.83
CA LEU A 822 -4.01 145.50 -3.47
C LEU A 822 -2.90 146.54 -3.21
N VAL A 823 -1.64 146.22 -3.55
CA VAL A 823 -0.51 147.16 -3.41
C VAL A 823 -0.72 148.41 -4.27
N ASP A 824 -1.12 148.25 -5.53
CA ASP A 824 -1.45 149.36 -6.45
C ASP A 824 -2.63 150.22 -5.93
N SER A 825 -3.60 149.60 -5.25
CA SER A 825 -4.74 150.31 -4.62
C SER A 825 -4.32 151.13 -3.40
N VAL A 826 -3.50 150.56 -2.50
CA VAL A 826 -2.95 151.27 -1.33
C VAL A 826 -1.98 152.38 -1.76
N LEU A 827 -1.20 152.17 -2.82
CA LEU A 827 -0.38 153.22 -3.45
C LEU A 827 -1.22 154.41 -3.94
N ARG A 828 -2.35 154.14 -4.62
CA ARG A 828 -3.24 155.21 -5.11
C ARG A 828 -3.95 155.95 -3.98
N THR A 829 -4.39 155.25 -2.93
CA THR A 829 -5.24 155.84 -1.87
C THR A 829 -4.44 156.42 -0.70
N ILE A 830 -3.43 155.70 -0.20
CA ILE A 830 -2.60 156.13 0.93
C ILE A 830 -1.26 156.70 0.42
N GLY A 831 -0.62 156.06 -0.56
CA GLY A 831 0.67 156.49 -1.11
C GLY A 831 0.68 157.92 -1.67
N GLN A 832 -0.45 158.39 -2.24
CA GLN A 832 -0.62 159.79 -2.66
C GLN A 832 -0.58 160.78 -1.49
N VAL A 833 -1.19 160.45 -0.35
CA VAL A 833 -1.22 161.32 0.85
C VAL A 833 0.19 161.50 1.43
N TYR A 834 1.02 160.45 1.39
CA TYR A 834 2.40 160.46 1.90
C TYR A 834 3.46 160.74 0.81
N SER A 835 3.04 161.16 -0.40
CA SER A 835 3.92 161.52 -1.52
C SER A 835 4.95 160.44 -1.91
N ILE A 836 4.57 159.16 -1.83
CA ILE A 836 5.49 158.05 -2.06
C ILE A 836 5.64 157.75 -3.56
N ASN A 837 6.89 157.60 -4.01
CA ASN A 837 7.24 157.45 -5.41
C ASN A 837 6.99 156.01 -5.92
N HIS A 838 6.21 155.86 -7.00
CA HIS A 838 5.68 154.59 -7.48
C HIS A 838 6.72 153.51 -7.83
N ASN A 839 7.97 153.89 -8.14
CA ASN A 839 8.95 152.98 -8.74
C ASN A 839 9.75 152.12 -7.72
N VAL A 840 9.55 152.28 -6.41
CA VAL A 840 10.35 151.60 -5.35
C VAL A 840 9.47 151.09 -4.19
N PHE A 841 8.20 150.80 -4.45
CA PHE A 841 7.28 150.36 -3.40
C PHE A 841 7.19 148.82 -3.34
N ASP A 842 7.59 148.26 -2.21
CA ASP A 842 7.56 146.83 -1.92
C ASP A 842 6.72 146.50 -0.69
N GLU A 843 6.71 145.23 -0.30
CA GLU A 843 5.92 144.71 0.82
C GLU A 843 6.38 145.23 2.20
N GLN A 844 7.66 145.59 2.36
CA GLN A 844 8.16 146.20 3.59
C GLN A 844 7.85 147.70 3.66
N ASN A 845 7.82 148.37 2.51
CA ASN A 845 7.39 149.76 2.38
C ASN A 845 5.86 149.92 2.55
N LEU A 846 5.07 148.89 2.21
CA LEU A 846 3.65 148.81 2.53
C LEU A 846 3.39 148.79 4.05
N ASP A 847 4.04 147.88 4.79
CA ASP A 847 3.89 147.81 6.25
C ASP A 847 4.34 149.11 6.93
N GLN A 848 5.46 149.70 6.49
CA GLN A 848 5.91 150.99 7.00
C GLN A 848 4.94 152.13 6.72
N LEU A 849 4.32 152.18 5.52
CA LEU A 849 3.27 153.15 5.19
C LEU A 849 2.03 152.99 6.09
N LEU A 850 1.59 151.75 6.32
CA LEU A 850 0.43 151.48 7.19
C LEU A 850 0.72 151.86 8.64
N ILE A 851 1.91 151.53 9.16
CA ILE A 851 2.37 151.92 10.51
C ILE A 851 2.47 153.45 10.63
N GLN A 852 2.95 154.15 9.60
CA GLN A 852 3.04 155.61 9.61
C GLN A 852 1.64 156.25 9.57
N ALA A 853 0.77 155.80 8.68
CA ALA A 853 -0.61 156.27 8.59
C ALA A 853 -1.41 156.02 9.88
N GLN A 854 -1.16 154.90 10.57
CA GLN A 854 -1.74 154.59 11.87
C GLN A 854 -1.27 155.57 12.96
N LYS A 855 0.03 155.88 13.02
CA LYS A 855 0.59 156.88 13.96
C LYS A 855 0.05 158.28 13.71
N ASP A 856 -0.11 158.67 12.44
CA ASP A 856 -0.64 160.00 12.11
C ASP A 856 -2.17 160.10 12.34
N LEU A 857 -2.91 158.99 12.23
CA LEU A 857 -4.28 158.85 12.74
C LEU A 857 -4.36 158.99 14.28
N GLU A 858 -3.40 158.43 15.02
CA GLU A 858 -3.31 158.58 16.48
C GLU A 858 -3.01 160.03 16.88
N LYS A 859 -2.13 160.73 16.16
CA LYS A 859 -1.94 162.19 16.32
C LYS A 859 -3.23 162.97 16.04
N PHE A 860 -3.98 162.59 15.00
CA PHE A 860 -5.25 163.25 14.68
C PHE A 860 -6.28 163.09 15.82
N LYS A 861 -6.34 161.92 16.45
CA LYS A 861 -7.16 161.69 17.65
C LYS A 861 -6.72 162.53 18.85
N MET A 862 -5.41 162.72 19.06
CA MET A 862 -4.90 163.64 20.10
C MET A 862 -5.41 165.08 19.85
N PHE A 863 -5.35 165.58 18.62
CA PHE A 863 -5.83 166.93 18.26
C PHE A 863 -7.35 167.12 18.36
N GLN A 864 -8.16 166.07 18.24
CA GLN A 864 -9.62 166.16 18.36
C GLN A 864 -10.13 166.23 19.81
N SER A 865 -9.26 166.07 20.81
CA SER A 865 -9.65 165.94 22.22
C SER A 865 -9.68 167.24 23.04
N SER A 866 -9.56 168.42 22.41
CA SER A 866 -9.45 169.72 23.12
C SER A 866 -10.26 170.91 22.56
N THR A 867 -11.61 170.82 22.62
CA THR A 867 -12.59 171.94 22.79
C THR A 867 -12.75 173.04 21.70
N PRO A 868 -13.87 173.81 21.65
CA PRO A 868 -15.27 173.51 22.04
C PRO A 868 -16.37 173.99 21.04
N THR A 869 -17.61 173.48 21.22
CA THR A 869 -18.94 174.09 20.92
C THR A 869 -19.24 174.88 19.62
N CYS A 870 -20.17 174.36 18.79
CA CYS A 870 -21.32 175.14 18.25
C CYS A 870 -22.47 174.21 17.78
N CYS A 871 -23.63 174.78 17.43
CA CYS A 871 -24.97 174.13 17.34
C CYS A 871 -25.40 173.68 15.92
N LEU A 872 -26.61 173.06 15.84
CA LEU A 872 -27.50 172.86 14.66
C LEU A 872 -27.06 171.79 13.63
N THR A 873 -27.92 171.03 12.92
CA THR A 873 -29.30 170.50 13.15
C THR A 873 -29.54 169.33 12.17
N ASP A 874 -30.50 168.46 12.47
CA ASP A 874 -31.32 167.61 11.57
C ASP A 874 -30.67 167.02 10.29
N HIS A 875 -30.38 165.71 10.31
CA HIS A 875 -31.31 164.77 9.65
C HIS A 875 -31.22 163.32 10.17
#